data_AF-A0A1D6JFW3-F1
#
_entry.id   AF-A0A1D6JFW3-F1
#
_cell.length_a   1.000
_cell.length_b   1.000
_cell.length_c   1.000
_cell.angle_alpha   90.00
_cell.angle_beta   90.00
_cell.angle_gamma   90.00
#
_symmetry.space_group_name_H-M   'P 1'
#
loop_
_entity.id
_entity.type
_entity.pdbx_description
1 polymer ?
#
loop_
_entity_poly.entity_id
_entity_poly.type
_entity_poly.pdbx_seq_one_letter_code
_entity_poly.pdbx_strand_id
1 'polypeptide(L)'
;MKAFVDHNKFGNLPYGFRANTWLIPPIYVDPATKCPALPVEDENWGGNGGGCGRDGRYDRRCWSKEFSVLSRMPCKSDEERVIRDRKAFLLHNLFVDTAIFRAASTIRRLIDQSMNSIGSRGTTHGSNVFEEHIGDMNITVKKDEADASSKVDDKVDGVAFCKTGAMDIAQKNLLKGLTSDENVLIKDSSTLGVVIVKHCGYTATVKVSGRAKDSNDVKQTHDVSDNFDGMLNIDVPDHPDGGSNALNVNSLRIPLQSVTHPETVVGKQNPSPKSHAYNPARKLACKILEDSLVKLDSMPSINSRIIRWELGSSWLQQLQKKDSPASENVKRNATKADKESAVKGLGKHFEQLKKIKKKECNIDGSSSEKEECNSNCSSMNGMQVSDKISVDETNKGADVSKLMSEDAFFRLKSLGAGLHEKSLEELTKMAHNFYDETALPKLVADFASLELSPVDGRTMTDFMHTRGLNMSSLGRVVELAEKLPHIQSICIHEMVIRSFKHIVRAVIAAVDDMQNISAAIAETLNILLGSPRLENGADTDAHIDNNLRLKWVESFLSKRFCWKLKDEFAHLRKFIILRGLCSKVGLELVARDYDMNSPNPFDKSDIVSIVPVCKHVVYSSIDGRNLLESSKMALDKGKLDDAVSYGTKALSKIIAVCGPYHRLTANAYSLLAVVLYHTGDFNQATVYQQKALDINERELGLDHPETMKSYGDLSVFYYRLQHIEMALKYVNRALYLLQFSCGLSHPNSAATYINVAMMEEGMGNVHVALRYLHEALKCNKRLLGADHIQVK
;
A
#
# COMPACT_ATOMS: atom_id res chain seq x y z
N MET A 1 11.10 18.83 -12.71
CA MET A 1 10.99 20.02 -11.83
C MET A 1 9.92 21.02 -12.26
N LYS A 2 9.90 21.51 -13.52
CA LYS A 2 8.90 22.50 -13.99
C LYS A 2 7.44 22.12 -13.73
N ALA A 3 7.07 20.83 -13.89
CA ALA A 3 5.74 20.32 -13.53
C ALA A 3 5.40 20.41 -12.03
N PHE A 4 6.40 20.36 -11.14
CA PHE A 4 6.25 20.58 -9.70
C PHE A 4 6.22 22.08 -9.33
N VAL A 5 6.75 22.97 -10.18
CA VAL A 5 6.73 24.43 -9.94
C VAL A 5 5.48 25.07 -10.54
N ASP A 6 4.98 24.56 -11.67
CA ASP A 6 3.75 25.01 -12.34
C ASP A 6 2.46 24.52 -11.63
N HIS A 7 2.53 24.18 -10.34
CA HIS A 7 1.46 23.59 -9.52
C HIS A 7 0.14 24.36 -9.55
N ASN A 8 0.17 25.68 -9.83
CA ASN A 8 -1.01 26.56 -9.75
C ASN A 8 -1.50 27.11 -11.11
N LYS A 9 -0.98 26.64 -12.26
CA LYS A 9 -1.34 27.23 -13.56
C LYS A 9 -2.67 26.75 -14.16
N PHE A 10 -3.31 25.74 -13.56
CA PHE A 10 -4.53 25.11 -14.09
C PHE A 10 -5.82 25.45 -13.32
N GLY A 11 -5.78 26.45 -12.42
CA GLY A 11 -7.00 27.01 -11.85
C GLY A 11 -7.65 26.25 -10.69
N ASN A 12 -6.96 25.30 -10.06
CA ASN A 12 -7.47 24.62 -8.86
C ASN A 12 -6.64 24.96 -7.60
N LEU A 13 -7.40 25.23 -6.54
CA LEU A 13 -7.15 25.80 -5.21
C LEU A 13 -5.75 25.66 -4.54
N PRO A 14 -5.35 26.61 -3.68
CA PRO A 14 -4.01 26.67 -3.07
C PRO A 14 -3.86 25.86 -1.76
N TYR A 15 -2.60 25.48 -1.52
CA TYR A 15 -1.92 25.10 -0.26
C TYR A 15 -2.59 24.10 0.70
N GLY A 16 -2.19 22.83 0.59
CA GLY A 16 -2.34 21.87 1.68
C GLY A 16 -2.32 20.41 1.24
N PHE A 17 -1.19 19.89 0.77
CA PHE A 17 -1.08 18.44 0.59
C PHE A 17 -1.10 17.75 1.96
N ARG A 18 -2.02 16.78 2.12
CA ARG A 18 -2.01 15.83 3.24
C ARG A 18 -1.02 14.69 3.02
N ALA A 19 -0.66 14.44 1.77
CA ALA A 19 0.36 13.48 1.41
C ALA A 19 1.76 14.09 1.45
N ASN A 20 2.75 13.26 1.76
CA ASN A 20 4.15 13.63 1.70
C ASN A 20 4.55 13.83 0.22
N THR A 21 4.90 15.07 -0.17
CA THR A 21 5.38 15.38 -1.53
C THR A 21 6.84 15.02 -1.74
N TRP A 22 7.56 14.62 -0.68
CA TRP A 22 8.98 14.23 -0.53
C TRP A 22 10.03 15.18 -1.14
N LEU A 23 9.61 16.12 -1.99
CA LEU A 23 10.35 17.24 -2.53
C LEU A 23 9.72 18.55 -2.04
N ILE A 24 10.58 19.45 -1.60
CA ILE A 24 10.25 20.79 -1.15
C ILE A 24 10.86 21.81 -2.13
N PRO A 25 10.08 22.77 -2.65
CA PRO A 25 10.60 23.80 -3.55
C PRO A 25 11.75 24.61 -2.91
N PRO A 26 12.80 24.99 -3.68
CA PRO A 26 13.97 25.70 -3.14
C PRO A 26 13.66 27.02 -2.42
N ILE A 27 12.54 27.67 -2.73
CA ILE A 27 12.12 28.93 -2.09
C ILE A 27 11.90 28.80 -0.57
N TYR A 28 11.64 27.58 -0.09
CA TYR A 28 11.48 27.27 1.34
C TYR A 28 12.80 26.91 2.03
N VAL A 29 13.93 27.04 1.33
CA VAL A 29 15.26 26.65 1.80
C VAL A 29 16.23 27.84 1.75
N ASP A 30 15.92 28.87 0.96
CA ASP A 30 16.77 30.05 0.81
C ASP A 30 16.72 30.93 2.08
N PRO A 31 17.84 31.10 2.81
CA PRO A 31 17.89 31.97 3.99
C PRO A 31 17.84 33.47 3.64
N ALA A 32 18.05 33.85 2.37
CA ALA A 32 18.00 35.24 1.91
C ALA A 32 16.56 35.73 1.64
N THR A 33 15.63 34.82 1.38
CA THR A 33 14.19 35.11 1.39
C THR A 33 13.68 34.99 2.83
N LYS A 34 12.76 35.86 3.26
CA LYS A 34 11.98 35.60 4.49
C LYS A 34 11.25 34.27 4.27
N CYS A 35 11.83 33.19 4.79
CA CYS A 35 11.40 31.85 4.48
C CYS A 35 9.93 31.70 4.88
N PRO A 36 8.98 31.55 3.94
CA PRO A 36 7.60 31.29 4.32
C PRO A 36 7.57 29.95 5.06
N ALA A 37 6.74 29.82 6.09
CA ALA A 37 6.54 28.54 6.73
C ALA A 37 6.15 27.50 5.67
N LEU A 38 6.71 26.29 5.75
CA LEU A 38 6.32 25.20 4.85
C LEU A 38 4.80 25.08 4.88
N PRO A 39 4.14 24.99 3.71
CA PRO A 39 2.70 25.08 3.66
C PRO A 39 2.08 23.98 4.52
N VAL A 40 1.26 24.41 5.47
CA VAL A 40 0.30 23.61 6.24
C VAL A 40 -1.08 23.90 5.64
N GLU A 41 -2.07 23.03 5.83
CA GLU A 41 -3.43 23.29 5.31
C GLU A 41 -3.93 24.68 5.73
N ASP A 42 -4.53 25.40 4.78
CA ASP A 42 -5.13 26.73 5.00
C ASP A 42 -6.38 26.62 5.90
N GLU A 43 -6.39 27.40 6.99
CA GLU A 43 -7.51 27.51 7.93
C GLU A 43 -8.80 28.00 7.27
N ASN A 44 -8.70 28.80 6.20
CA ASN A 44 -9.85 29.32 5.46
C ASN A 44 -10.56 28.26 4.60
N TRP A 45 -9.94 27.10 4.36
CA TRP A 45 -10.50 25.99 3.56
C TRP A 45 -10.87 24.78 4.41
N GLY A 46 -11.16 24.99 5.70
CA GLY A 46 -11.60 23.96 6.64
C GLY A 46 -10.48 23.11 7.25
N GLY A 47 -9.22 23.36 6.87
CA GLY A 47 -8.07 22.70 7.48
C GLY A 47 -7.58 23.47 8.69
N ASN A 48 -7.88 23.02 9.92
CA ASN A 48 -7.27 23.59 11.15
C ASN A 48 -5.79 23.18 11.34
N GLY A 49 -5.12 22.83 10.24
CA GLY A 49 -3.78 22.29 10.22
C GLY A 49 -3.60 20.94 10.92
N GLY A 50 -4.60 20.33 11.57
CA GLY A 50 -4.45 18.97 12.11
C GLY A 50 -5.51 18.40 13.03
N GLY A 51 -6.69 18.09 12.49
CA GLY A 51 -7.60 17.13 13.11
C GLY A 51 -8.38 17.70 14.29
N CYS A 52 -9.48 17.04 14.65
CA CYS A 52 -10.27 17.41 15.82
C CYS A 52 -9.56 17.11 17.16
N GLY A 53 -8.37 16.51 17.16
CA GLY A 53 -7.66 16.00 18.35
C GLY A 53 -6.58 16.89 18.99
N ARG A 54 -6.29 18.08 18.44
CA ARG A 54 -5.14 18.92 18.88
C ARG A 54 -5.28 19.55 20.25
N ASP A 55 -6.48 20.00 20.60
CA ASP A 55 -6.72 20.77 21.83
C ASP A 55 -6.66 19.91 23.11
N GLY A 56 -6.34 18.62 22.99
CA GLY A 56 -6.36 17.65 24.10
C GLY A 56 -7.75 17.30 24.64
N ARG A 57 -8.81 17.89 24.07
CA ARG A 57 -10.21 17.66 24.49
C ARG A 57 -10.63 16.19 24.48
N TYR A 58 -10.06 15.39 23.57
CA TYR A 58 -10.43 13.99 23.39
C TYR A 58 -9.46 12.98 24.03
N ASP A 59 -8.42 13.47 24.72
CA ASP A 59 -7.39 12.62 25.33
C ASP A 59 -7.97 11.60 26.33
N ARG A 60 -8.93 12.03 27.15
CA ARG A 60 -9.53 11.22 28.22
C ARG A 60 -10.86 10.59 27.83
N ARG A 61 -11.15 10.50 26.52
CA ARG A 61 -12.35 9.86 25.99
C ARG A 61 -12.34 8.36 26.30
N CYS A 62 -13.51 7.79 26.57
CA CYS A 62 -13.67 6.36 26.90
C CYS A 62 -13.66 5.49 25.64
N TRP A 63 -12.56 5.51 24.88
CA TRP A 63 -12.38 4.80 23.61
C TRP A 63 -12.77 3.32 23.69
N SER A 64 -12.41 2.63 24.78
CA SER A 64 -12.71 1.20 24.95
C SER A 64 -14.22 0.95 25.00
N LYS A 65 -14.95 1.78 25.79
CA LYS A 65 -16.41 1.69 25.91
C LYS A 65 -17.07 1.97 24.57
N GLU A 66 -16.64 3.01 23.86
CA GLU A 66 -17.26 3.43 22.61
C GLU A 66 -17.02 2.44 21.46
N PHE A 67 -15.80 1.89 21.31
CA PHE A 67 -15.56 0.81 20.35
C PHE A 67 -16.35 -0.47 20.71
N SER A 68 -16.56 -0.74 22.02
CA SER A 68 -17.43 -1.83 22.45
C SER A 68 -18.91 -1.57 22.18
N VAL A 69 -19.38 -0.31 22.21
CA VAL A 69 -20.74 0.04 21.80
C VAL A 69 -20.89 -0.08 20.29
N LEU A 70 -19.90 0.40 19.53
CA LEU A 70 -19.86 0.32 18.08
C LEU A 70 -19.99 -1.13 17.56
N SER A 71 -19.30 -2.07 18.20
CA SER A 71 -19.40 -3.51 17.85
C SER A 71 -20.76 -4.16 18.13
N ARG A 72 -21.60 -3.52 18.95
CA ARG A 72 -22.96 -3.97 19.30
C ARG A 72 -24.07 -3.22 18.55
N MET A 73 -23.72 -2.21 17.76
CA MET A 73 -24.71 -1.47 16.98
C MET A 73 -25.46 -2.38 16.00
N PRO A 74 -26.75 -2.13 15.78
CA PRO A 74 -27.56 -2.93 14.86
C PRO A 74 -27.06 -2.79 13.42
N CYS A 75 -27.29 -3.84 12.62
CA CYS A 75 -26.78 -3.95 11.25
C CYS A 75 -27.76 -4.70 10.32
N LYS A 76 -29.03 -4.82 10.71
CA LYS A 76 -30.02 -5.65 9.99
C LYS A 76 -30.56 -4.91 8.77
N SER A 77 -30.81 -3.61 8.88
CA SER A 77 -31.24 -2.77 7.76
C SER A 77 -30.09 -2.02 7.10
N ASP A 78 -30.29 -1.62 5.85
CA ASP A 78 -29.35 -0.77 5.11
C ASP A 78 -29.11 0.58 5.80
N GLU A 79 -30.14 1.17 6.38
CA GLU A 79 -30.07 2.46 7.09
C GLU A 79 -29.26 2.32 8.39
N GLU A 80 -29.50 1.25 9.16
CA GLU A 80 -28.73 0.92 10.36
C GLU A 80 -27.24 0.77 10.03
N ARG A 81 -26.91 0.08 8.93
CA ARG A 81 -25.52 -0.10 8.49
C ARG A 81 -24.87 1.23 8.12
N VAL A 82 -25.56 2.14 7.43
CA VAL A 82 -25.03 3.47 7.10
C VAL A 82 -24.78 4.31 8.34
N ILE A 83 -25.73 4.34 9.30
CA ILE A 83 -25.57 5.09 10.56
C ILE A 83 -24.37 4.55 11.35
N ARG A 84 -24.27 3.23 11.47
CA ARG A 84 -23.16 2.56 12.14
C ARG A 84 -21.83 2.85 11.44
N ASP A 85 -21.78 2.71 10.11
CA ASP A 85 -20.57 2.95 9.33
C ASP A 85 -20.10 4.40 9.45
N ARG A 86 -21.02 5.38 9.44
CA ARG A 86 -20.72 6.80 9.68
C ARG A 86 -20.13 7.01 11.07
N LYS A 87 -20.78 6.46 12.12
CA LYS A 87 -20.25 6.55 13.50
C LYS A 87 -18.89 5.85 13.64
N ALA A 88 -18.70 4.69 13.02
CA ALA A 88 -17.44 3.97 12.99
C ALA A 88 -16.33 4.80 12.33
N PHE A 89 -16.63 5.38 11.16
CA PHE A 89 -15.70 6.22 10.43
C PHE A 89 -15.29 7.44 11.25
N LEU A 90 -16.26 8.21 11.79
CA LEU A 90 -15.96 9.43 12.54
C LEU A 90 -15.19 9.12 13.84
N LEU A 91 -15.62 8.11 14.61
CA LEU A 91 -14.95 7.72 15.85
C LEU A 91 -13.52 7.24 15.60
N HIS A 92 -13.32 6.40 14.58
CA HIS A 92 -12.01 5.85 14.24
C HIS A 92 -11.04 6.94 13.77
N ASN A 93 -11.49 7.86 12.90
CA ASN A 93 -10.63 8.98 12.47
C ASN A 93 -10.26 9.90 13.63
N LEU A 94 -11.21 10.20 14.54
CA LEU A 94 -10.94 11.01 15.72
C LEU A 94 -9.90 10.34 16.64
N PHE A 95 -10.01 9.03 16.84
CA PHE A 95 -9.01 8.26 17.58
C PHE A 95 -7.64 8.31 16.90
N VAL A 96 -7.58 8.07 15.58
CA VAL A 96 -6.33 8.10 14.81
C VAL A 96 -5.65 9.47 14.90
N ASP A 97 -6.39 10.56 14.71
CA ASP A 97 -5.87 11.93 14.83
C ASP A 97 -5.28 12.19 16.22
N THR A 98 -6.05 11.85 17.27
CA THR A 98 -5.64 12.05 18.67
C THR A 98 -4.40 11.20 19.01
N ALA A 99 -4.39 9.93 18.59
CA ALA A 99 -3.29 9.00 18.82
C ALA A 99 -2.00 9.43 18.11
N ILE A 100 -2.07 9.83 16.84
CA ILE A 100 -0.91 10.29 16.07
C ILE A 100 -0.32 11.55 16.69
N PHE A 101 -1.17 12.53 17.01
CA PHE A 101 -0.73 13.79 17.59
C PHE A 101 -0.02 13.56 18.94
N ARG A 102 -0.62 12.76 19.82
CA ARG A 102 -0.04 12.42 21.12
C ARG A 102 1.27 11.65 20.97
N ALA A 103 1.31 10.62 20.14
CA ALA A 103 2.53 9.87 19.86
C ALA A 103 3.67 10.76 19.36
N ALA A 104 3.39 11.66 18.41
CA ALA A 104 4.39 12.59 17.89
C ALA A 104 4.85 13.62 18.95
N SER A 105 3.93 14.12 19.78
CA SER A 105 4.26 15.01 20.89
C SER A 105 5.15 14.33 21.94
N THR A 106 4.86 13.07 22.28
CA THR A 106 5.66 12.29 23.23
C THR A 106 7.06 12.01 22.67
N ILE A 107 7.17 11.63 21.38
CA ILE A 107 8.47 11.47 20.71
C ILE A 107 9.27 12.78 20.74
N ARG A 108 8.65 13.92 20.41
CA ARG A 108 9.31 15.22 20.42
C ARG A 108 9.85 15.56 21.82
N ARG A 109 9.05 15.36 22.87
CA ARG A 109 9.49 15.55 24.26
C ARG A 109 10.71 14.69 24.60
N LEU A 110 10.74 13.43 24.16
CA LEU A 110 11.87 12.53 24.41
C LEU A 110 13.15 12.97 23.67
N ILE A 111 12.99 13.52 22.45
CA ILE A 111 14.10 14.12 21.70
C ILE A 111 14.62 15.37 22.43
N ASP A 112 13.74 16.25 22.90
CA ASP A 112 14.16 17.47 23.62
C ASP A 112 14.84 17.14 24.97
N GLN A 113 14.36 16.11 25.67
CA GLN A 113 14.96 15.62 26.91
C GLN A 113 16.34 15.00 26.67
N SER A 114 16.53 14.25 25.58
CA SER A 114 17.82 13.66 25.25
C SER A 114 18.86 14.73 24.95
N MET A 115 18.48 15.84 24.31
CA MET A 115 19.37 17.00 24.07
C MET A 115 19.79 17.67 25.39
N ASN A 116 18.85 17.89 26.31
CA ASN A 116 19.12 18.60 27.57
C ASN A 116 19.92 17.76 28.58
N SER A 117 19.84 16.42 28.51
CA SER A 117 20.56 15.51 29.41
C SER A 117 22.06 15.34 29.10
N ILE A 118 22.55 15.90 27.99
CA ILE A 118 23.96 15.77 27.58
C ILE A 118 24.92 16.50 28.55
N GLY A 119 24.41 17.35 29.45
CA GLY A 119 25.19 18.00 30.52
C GLY A 119 25.48 17.15 31.77
N SER A 120 24.89 15.96 31.93
CA SER A 120 25.09 15.13 33.13
C SER A 120 25.09 13.64 32.77
N ARG A 121 26.23 13.13 32.30
CA ARG A 121 26.44 11.69 32.10
C ARG A 121 26.67 10.98 33.44
N GLY A 122 25.58 10.49 34.04
CA GLY A 122 25.58 9.38 34.98
C GLY A 122 24.82 8.21 34.36
N THR A 123 25.55 7.15 34.01
CA THR A 123 25.02 5.87 33.52
C THR A 123 23.84 5.38 34.36
N THR A 124 22.65 5.34 33.77
CA THR A 124 21.55 4.49 34.24
C THR A 124 20.96 3.75 33.04
N HIS A 125 21.32 2.47 32.94
CA HIS A 125 20.60 1.49 32.13
C HIS A 125 19.19 1.32 32.71
N GLY A 126 18.26 2.17 32.29
CA GLY A 126 16.83 2.05 32.56
C GLY A 126 16.10 1.97 31.24
N SER A 127 15.45 0.83 30.97
CA SER A 127 14.54 0.52 29.85
C SER A 127 14.44 1.57 28.73
N ASN A 128 14.88 1.22 27.51
CA ASN A 128 14.72 2.01 26.26
C ASN A 128 13.24 2.21 25.81
N VAL A 129 12.29 1.95 26.71
CA VAL A 129 10.85 1.97 26.49
C VAL A 129 10.24 2.96 27.49
N PHE A 130 9.64 4.01 26.95
CA PHE A 130 8.85 4.99 27.67
C PHE A 130 7.37 4.63 27.54
N GLU A 131 6.63 4.59 28.64
CA GLU A 131 5.20 4.33 28.65
C GLU A 131 4.45 5.50 29.26
N GLU A 132 3.37 5.92 28.60
CA GLU A 132 2.51 7.00 29.03
C GLU A 132 1.04 6.58 28.90
N HIS A 133 0.31 6.71 30.00
CA HIS A 133 -1.09 6.33 30.07
C HIS A 133 -1.99 7.57 30.15
N ILE A 134 -2.91 7.71 29.21
CA ILE A 134 -3.82 8.85 29.09
C ILE A 134 -5.23 8.32 28.84
N GLY A 135 -6.07 8.32 29.87
CA GLY A 135 -7.42 7.75 29.79
C GLY A 135 -7.36 6.28 29.37
N ASP A 136 -8.09 5.90 28.33
CA ASP A 136 -8.08 4.52 27.79
C ASP A 136 -6.88 4.25 26.86
N MET A 137 -6.04 5.24 26.55
CA MET A 137 -4.88 5.10 25.66
C MET A 137 -3.62 4.75 26.45
N ASN A 138 -2.90 3.71 26.00
CA ASN A 138 -1.54 3.41 26.41
C ASN A 138 -0.59 3.71 25.24
N ILE A 139 0.36 4.62 25.45
CA ILE A 139 1.35 5.06 24.48
C ILE A 139 2.70 4.49 24.91
N THR A 140 3.19 3.51 24.16
CA THR A 140 4.52 2.93 24.38
C THR A 140 5.47 3.46 23.31
N VAL A 141 6.51 4.20 23.69
CA VAL A 141 7.55 4.73 22.79
C VAL A 141 8.86 4.00 23.03
N LYS A 142 9.41 3.38 21.97
CA LYS A 142 10.71 2.69 21.98
C LYS A 142 11.67 3.40 21.04
N LYS A 143 12.92 3.63 21.45
CA LYS A 143 14.00 4.01 20.52
C LYS A 143 14.34 2.82 19.63
N ASP A 144 14.32 3.02 18.31
CA ASP A 144 14.63 1.98 17.34
C ASP A 144 16.08 1.50 17.53
N GLU A 145 16.34 0.25 17.19
CA GLU A 145 17.68 -0.31 17.27
C GLU A 145 18.51 0.11 16.04
N ALA A 146 19.80 0.37 16.24
CA ALA A 146 20.77 0.65 15.18
C ALA A 146 21.14 -0.63 14.39
N ASP A 147 20.13 -1.37 13.95
CA ASP A 147 20.27 -2.68 13.29
C ASP A 147 19.31 -2.81 12.10
N ALA A 148 19.86 -2.83 10.90
CA ALA A 148 19.11 -2.95 9.65
C ALA A 148 18.68 -4.39 9.34
N SER A 149 19.25 -5.41 10.01
CA SER A 149 18.92 -6.82 9.77
C SER A 149 17.54 -7.17 10.35
N SER A 150 17.16 -6.53 11.46
CA SER A 150 15.92 -6.80 12.17
C SER A 150 14.70 -6.34 11.37
N LYS A 151 13.69 -7.21 11.30
CA LYS A 151 12.36 -6.82 10.84
C LYS A 151 11.57 -6.39 12.07
N VAL A 152 11.51 -5.08 12.33
CA VAL A 152 10.57 -4.54 13.33
C VAL A 152 9.16 -4.94 12.91
N ASP A 153 8.45 -5.67 13.78
CA ASP A 153 7.13 -6.20 13.47
C ASP A 153 6.09 -5.06 13.54
N ASP A 154 5.97 -4.33 12.44
CA ASP A 154 5.12 -3.15 12.32
C ASP A 154 3.64 -3.48 12.02
N LYS A 155 3.16 -4.65 12.44
CA LYS A 155 1.81 -5.10 12.09
C LYS A 155 0.79 -4.69 13.15
N VAL A 156 -0.26 -4.03 12.68
CA VAL A 156 -1.51 -3.89 13.43
C VAL A 156 -2.31 -5.18 13.25
N ASP A 157 -1.80 -6.30 13.78
CA ASP A 157 -2.51 -7.57 13.74
C ASP A 157 -3.43 -7.61 14.97
N GLY A 158 -4.75 -7.65 14.74
CA GLY A 158 -5.78 -7.78 15.77
C GLY A 158 -5.65 -9.08 16.55
N VAL A 159 -4.87 -9.06 17.63
CA VAL A 159 -4.58 -10.25 18.45
C VAL A 159 -5.85 -10.78 19.16
N ALA A 160 -6.96 -10.03 19.19
CA ALA A 160 -8.11 -10.36 20.04
C ALA A 160 -9.22 -11.22 19.41
N PHE A 161 -9.05 -11.82 18.20
CA PHE A 161 -10.17 -12.56 17.59
C PHE A 161 -10.45 -13.98 18.14
N CYS A 162 -9.62 -14.53 19.05
CA CYS A 162 -9.98 -15.73 19.82
C CYS A 162 -9.30 -15.72 21.19
N LYS A 163 -10.08 -15.92 22.28
CA LYS A 163 -9.60 -16.03 23.67
C LYS A 163 -8.81 -17.31 23.96
N THR A 164 -8.71 -18.22 23.01
CA THR A 164 -8.07 -19.53 23.19
C THR A 164 -6.59 -19.45 22.82
N GLY A 165 -5.70 -19.79 23.77
CA GLY A 165 -4.24 -19.78 23.60
C GLY A 165 -3.67 -20.86 22.67
N ALA A 166 -4.50 -21.58 21.92
CA ALA A 166 -4.11 -22.77 21.15
C ALA A 166 -4.03 -22.57 19.61
N MET A 167 -4.31 -21.38 19.08
CA MET A 167 -4.23 -21.11 17.63
C MET A 167 -3.08 -20.16 17.27
N ASP A 168 -2.37 -20.51 16.20
CA ASP A 168 -1.39 -19.62 15.57
C ASP A 168 -2.08 -18.44 14.87
N ILE A 169 -1.38 -17.31 14.72
CA ILE A 169 -1.87 -16.06 14.11
C ILE A 169 -2.35 -16.32 12.68
N ALA A 170 -1.67 -17.18 11.92
CA ALA A 170 -2.06 -17.53 10.56
C ALA A 170 -3.44 -18.21 10.51
N GLN A 171 -3.73 -19.10 11.46
CA GLN A 171 -5.01 -19.78 11.57
C GLN A 171 -6.14 -18.82 11.97
N LYS A 172 -5.88 -17.91 12.92
CA LYS A 172 -6.85 -16.87 13.32
C LYS A 172 -7.19 -15.95 12.15
N ASN A 173 -6.20 -15.51 11.39
CA ASN A 173 -6.39 -14.65 10.23
C ASN A 173 -7.14 -15.38 9.10
N LEU A 174 -6.82 -16.64 8.84
CA LEU A 174 -7.53 -17.44 7.85
C LEU A 174 -9.02 -17.58 8.22
N LEU A 175 -9.31 -17.91 9.48
CA LEU A 175 -10.68 -18.04 9.96
C LEU A 175 -11.43 -16.70 9.86
N LYS A 176 -10.78 -15.59 10.25
CA LYS A 176 -11.32 -14.23 10.11
C LYS A 176 -11.69 -13.91 8.65
N GLY A 177 -10.86 -14.34 7.69
CA GLY A 177 -11.13 -14.18 6.26
C GLY A 177 -12.26 -15.05 5.72
N LEU A 178 -12.30 -16.33 6.13
CA LEU A 178 -13.31 -17.29 5.67
C LEU A 178 -14.71 -17.01 6.23
N THR A 179 -14.76 -16.46 7.44
CA THR A 179 -16.01 -16.14 8.15
C THR A 179 -16.42 -14.68 7.98
N SER A 180 -15.71 -13.93 7.14
CA SER A 180 -15.83 -12.48 7.07
C SER A 180 -17.22 -12.04 6.63
N ASP A 181 -17.89 -11.22 7.44
CA ASP A 181 -19.10 -10.47 7.09
C ASP A 181 -18.85 -8.96 7.01
N GLU A 182 -19.93 -8.22 6.73
CA GLU A 182 -19.96 -6.77 6.63
C GLU A 182 -19.55 -6.04 7.94
N ASN A 183 -19.38 -6.76 9.05
CA ASN A 183 -19.10 -6.20 10.37
C ASN A 183 -17.70 -6.55 10.89
N VAL A 184 -16.88 -7.29 10.13
CA VAL A 184 -15.62 -7.87 10.63
C VAL A 184 -14.66 -6.83 11.19
N LEU A 185 -14.51 -5.69 10.50
CA LEU A 185 -13.64 -4.61 10.95
C LEU A 185 -14.15 -3.94 12.22
N ILE A 186 -15.47 -3.78 12.36
CA ILE A 186 -16.11 -3.13 13.51
C ILE A 186 -16.11 -4.04 14.74
N LYS A 187 -16.34 -5.34 14.53
CA LYS A 187 -16.25 -6.37 15.58
C LYS A 187 -14.82 -6.51 16.11
N ASP A 188 -13.82 -6.17 15.30
CA ASP A 188 -12.41 -6.19 15.70
C ASP A 188 -11.97 -4.85 16.29
N SER A 189 -12.59 -4.50 17.43
CA SER A 189 -12.24 -3.30 18.20
C SER A 189 -10.75 -3.24 18.60
N SER A 190 -10.08 -4.40 18.68
CA SER A 190 -8.65 -4.48 19.00
C SER A 190 -7.76 -3.93 17.89
N THR A 191 -8.15 -4.08 16.63
CA THR A 191 -7.40 -3.53 15.49
C THR A 191 -7.76 -2.06 15.24
N LEU A 192 -9.00 -1.65 15.52
CA LEU A 192 -9.41 -0.24 15.44
C LEU A 192 -8.69 0.65 16.47
N GLY A 193 -8.46 0.13 17.67
CA GLY A 193 -7.81 0.85 18.77
C GLY A 193 -6.28 0.85 18.74
N VAL A 194 -5.63 0.64 17.59
CA VAL A 194 -4.16 0.58 17.51
C VAL A 194 -3.61 1.46 16.39
N VAL A 195 -2.64 2.31 16.74
CA VAL A 195 -1.90 3.16 15.81
C VAL A 195 -0.40 3.02 16.09
N ILE A 196 0.39 2.84 15.03
CA ILE A 196 1.86 2.81 15.12
C ILE A 196 2.40 4.05 14.39
N VAL A 197 3.20 4.85 15.07
CA VAL A 197 3.84 6.06 14.53
C VAL A 197 5.34 5.90 14.60
N LYS A 198 6.02 6.11 13.47
CA LYS A 198 7.49 6.14 13.40
C LYS A 198 7.98 7.53 13.09
N HIS A 199 8.89 8.04 13.91
CA HIS A 199 9.40 9.40 13.75
C HIS A 199 10.79 9.54 14.35
N CYS A 200 11.75 10.10 13.59
CA CYS A 200 13.11 10.41 14.04
C CYS A 200 13.84 9.29 14.81
N GLY A 201 13.70 8.03 14.39
CA GLY A 201 14.37 6.89 15.05
C GLY A 201 13.64 6.36 16.28
N TYR A 202 12.40 6.77 16.51
CA TYR A 202 11.52 6.24 17.55
C TYR A 202 10.29 5.58 16.92
N THR A 203 9.84 4.48 17.51
CA THR A 203 8.56 3.85 17.21
C THR A 203 7.63 4.00 18.42
N ALA A 204 6.53 4.72 18.23
CA ALA A 204 5.43 4.83 19.19
C ALA A 204 4.29 3.89 18.80
N THR A 205 3.81 3.09 19.75
CA THR A 205 2.64 2.23 19.60
C THR A 205 1.57 2.72 20.57
N VAL A 206 0.46 3.22 20.03
CA VAL A 206 -0.72 3.61 20.80
C VAL A 206 -1.72 2.47 20.76
N LYS A 207 -2.14 1.99 21.93
CA LYS A 207 -3.16 0.95 22.07
C LYS A 207 -4.25 1.40 23.02
N VAL A 208 -5.49 1.11 22.68
CA VAL A 208 -6.62 1.25 23.60
C VAL A 208 -6.66 0.04 24.53
N SER A 209 -6.45 0.26 25.83
CA SER A 209 -6.59 -0.79 26.84
C SER A 209 -8.07 -1.05 27.11
N GLY A 210 -8.50 -2.31 27.00
CA GLY A 210 -9.79 -2.71 27.54
C GLY A 210 -9.74 -2.57 29.06
N ARG A 211 -10.76 -1.98 29.70
CA ARG A 211 -10.86 -2.07 31.17
C ARG A 211 -10.85 -3.55 31.55
N ALA A 212 -9.73 -4.01 32.10
CA ALA A 212 -9.76 -5.14 32.99
C ALA A 212 -10.76 -4.78 34.09
N LYS A 213 -11.59 -5.73 34.51
CA LYS A 213 -12.36 -5.54 35.73
C LYS A 213 -11.33 -5.25 36.83
N ASP A 214 -11.21 -3.99 37.24
CA ASP A 214 -10.47 -3.63 38.44
C ASP A 214 -11.23 -4.26 39.61
N SER A 215 -10.85 -5.49 39.93
CA SER A 215 -11.12 -6.11 41.21
C SER A 215 -10.28 -5.35 42.23
N ASN A 216 -10.86 -4.29 42.78
CA ASN A 216 -10.72 -3.84 44.15
C ASN A 216 -11.35 -2.46 44.26
N ASP A 217 -12.68 -2.41 44.31
CA ASP A 217 -13.33 -1.45 45.19
C ASP A 217 -14.59 -2.06 45.80
N VAL A 218 -14.77 -1.69 47.06
CA VAL A 218 -15.51 -2.37 48.09
C VAL A 218 -17.01 -2.37 47.82
N LYS A 219 -17.65 -3.48 48.21
CA LYS A 219 -19.10 -3.69 48.37
C LYS A 219 -19.87 -2.40 48.69
N GLN A 220 -20.77 -1.98 47.80
CA GLN A 220 -22.11 -1.54 48.17
C GLN A 220 -23.11 -2.08 47.15
N THR A 221 -23.97 -2.96 47.63
CA THR A 221 -25.12 -3.53 46.95
C THR A 221 -26.33 -2.61 47.09
N HIS A 222 -27.19 -2.69 46.08
CA HIS A 222 -28.58 -2.28 46.00
C HIS A 222 -28.93 -0.86 45.52
N ASP A 223 -29.84 -0.89 44.55
CA ASP A 223 -30.72 0.15 44.04
C ASP A 223 -30.07 1.29 43.26
N VAL A 224 -29.92 1.11 41.94
CA VAL A 224 -30.73 1.90 40.99
C VAL A 224 -30.95 1.08 39.70
N SER A 225 -32.21 0.79 39.42
CA SER A 225 -32.70 0.52 38.07
C SER A 225 -32.58 1.79 37.22
N ASP A 226 -31.41 2.06 36.64
CA ASP A 226 -31.21 3.20 35.74
C ASP A 226 -31.15 2.72 34.28
N ASN A 227 -32.29 2.84 33.61
CA ASN A 227 -32.45 3.26 32.21
C ASN A 227 -31.26 2.98 31.26
N PHE A 228 -31.11 1.72 30.85
CA PHE A 228 -30.15 1.32 29.80
C PHE A 228 -30.52 1.79 28.39
N ASP A 229 -31.69 2.41 28.20
CA ASP A 229 -32.23 2.82 26.91
C ASP A 229 -31.63 4.15 26.38
N GLY A 230 -30.96 4.92 27.26
CA GLY A 230 -30.28 6.17 26.88
C GLY A 230 -28.81 6.01 26.44
N MET A 231 -28.23 4.81 26.56
CA MET A 231 -26.75 4.62 26.64
C MET A 231 -26.11 3.92 25.41
N LEU A 232 -26.78 3.95 24.25
CA LEU A 232 -26.24 3.45 22.96
C LEU A 232 -25.70 4.57 22.05
N ASN A 233 -25.74 5.82 22.48
CA ASN A 233 -25.28 6.92 21.66
C ASN A 233 -23.77 7.17 21.84
N ILE A 234 -23.01 6.86 20.79
CA ILE A 234 -21.65 7.36 20.62
C ILE A 234 -21.77 8.84 20.25
N ASP A 235 -21.34 9.73 21.16
CA ASP A 235 -21.39 11.18 20.97
C ASP A 235 -20.14 11.66 20.21
N VAL A 236 -20.16 11.50 18.89
CA VAL A 236 -19.11 12.04 17.99
C VAL A 236 -19.71 13.22 17.24
N PRO A 237 -19.04 14.39 17.21
CA PRO A 237 -19.51 15.55 16.46
C PRO A 237 -19.83 15.16 15.02
N ASP A 238 -21.02 15.54 14.56
CA ASP A 238 -21.38 15.29 13.17
C ASP A 238 -20.57 16.24 12.28
N HIS A 239 -19.74 15.66 11.43
CA HIS A 239 -18.96 16.41 10.45
C HIS A 239 -19.61 16.24 9.07
N PRO A 240 -20.32 17.25 8.55
CA PRO A 240 -21.02 17.14 7.26
C PRO A 240 -20.05 16.88 6.11
N ASP A 241 -18.85 17.46 6.17
CA ASP A 241 -17.77 17.24 5.21
C ASP A 241 -16.97 15.94 5.46
N GLY A 242 -17.29 15.24 6.55
CA GLY A 242 -16.69 13.97 6.96
C GLY A 242 -15.20 14.07 7.33
N GLY A 243 -14.38 13.16 6.78
CA GLY A 243 -12.93 13.10 7.04
C GLY A 243 -12.11 14.23 6.41
N SER A 244 -12.78 15.20 5.77
CA SER A 244 -12.17 16.40 5.20
C SER A 244 -11.34 17.19 6.21
N ASN A 245 -11.52 16.99 7.51
CA ASN A 245 -10.82 17.70 8.58
C ASN A 245 -9.80 16.81 9.34
N ALA A 246 -9.47 15.62 8.80
CA ALA A 246 -8.48 14.72 9.38
C ALA A 246 -7.10 15.38 9.56
N LEU A 247 -6.29 14.83 10.48
CA LEU A 247 -4.96 15.34 10.77
C LEU A 247 -4.05 15.29 9.53
N ASN A 248 -3.57 16.45 9.08
CA ASN A 248 -2.45 16.49 8.15
C ASN A 248 -1.15 16.09 8.88
N VAL A 249 -0.68 14.86 8.65
CA VAL A 249 0.54 14.32 9.29
C VAL A 249 1.79 15.15 8.95
N ASN A 250 1.83 15.81 7.79
CA ASN A 250 2.95 16.69 7.42
C ASN A 250 3.10 17.89 8.38
N SER A 251 2.02 18.30 9.07
CA SER A 251 2.08 19.34 10.10
C SER A 251 2.96 18.97 11.31
N LEU A 252 3.21 17.67 11.52
CA LEU A 252 3.99 17.13 12.63
C LEU A 252 5.47 16.94 12.30
N ARG A 253 5.91 17.40 11.13
CA ARG A 253 7.31 17.31 10.69
C ARG A 253 8.28 17.94 11.68
N ILE A 254 9.48 17.38 11.74
CA ILE A 254 10.62 17.97 12.45
C ILE A 254 11.58 18.53 11.40
N PRO A 255 11.79 19.86 11.34
CA PRO A 255 12.82 20.45 10.49
C PRO A 255 14.20 20.08 11.04
N LEU A 256 15.11 19.68 10.14
CA LEU A 256 16.48 19.31 10.47
C LEU A 256 17.49 20.44 10.23
N GLN A 257 17.07 21.51 9.56
CA GLN A 257 17.91 22.69 9.35
C GLN A 257 17.73 23.68 10.51
N SER A 258 18.83 24.08 11.15
CA SER A 258 18.84 25.28 11.97
C SER A 258 18.98 26.48 11.05
N VAL A 259 18.01 27.41 11.11
CA VAL A 259 18.24 28.78 10.66
C VAL A 259 19.28 29.37 11.60
N THR A 260 20.55 29.19 11.28
CA THR A 260 21.62 29.92 11.95
C THR A 260 21.64 31.31 11.35
N HIS A 261 21.32 32.31 12.16
CA HIS A 261 21.47 33.72 11.79
C HIS A 261 22.92 33.95 11.29
N PRO A 262 23.11 34.52 10.08
CA PRO A 262 24.44 34.77 9.57
C PRO A 262 24.98 36.05 10.22
N GLU A 263 25.65 35.93 11.36
CA GLU A 263 26.61 36.95 11.76
C GLU A 263 28.02 36.46 11.41
N THR A 264 28.58 37.11 10.38
CA THR A 264 30.02 37.21 10.06
C THR A 264 30.77 35.93 9.68
N VAL A 265 30.66 35.53 8.40
CA VAL A 265 31.85 35.14 7.62
C VAL A 265 31.70 35.66 6.19
N VAL A 266 32.24 36.85 5.94
CA VAL A 266 32.50 37.33 4.58
C VAL A 266 33.67 36.50 4.03
N GLY A 267 33.35 35.60 3.10
CA GLY A 267 34.36 34.82 2.39
C GLY A 267 33.70 34.02 1.27
N LYS A 268 33.61 34.62 0.08
CA LYS A 268 33.34 33.88 -1.17
C LYS A 268 34.46 32.85 -1.35
N GLN A 269 34.19 31.59 -1.03
CA GLN A 269 34.99 30.47 -1.47
C GLN A 269 34.08 29.49 -2.20
N ASN A 270 34.40 29.25 -3.47
CA ASN A 270 33.87 28.13 -4.25
C ASN A 270 34.05 26.83 -3.44
N PRO A 271 33.07 25.91 -3.43
CA PRO A 271 33.23 24.66 -2.68
C PRO A 271 34.33 23.82 -3.34
N SER A 272 35.50 23.74 -2.69
CA SER A 272 36.48 22.69 -2.97
C SER A 272 35.87 21.32 -2.68
N PRO A 273 36.18 20.25 -3.44
CA PRO A 273 35.70 18.90 -3.14
C PRO A 273 36.27 18.48 -1.78
N LYS A 274 35.44 18.54 -0.73
CA LYS A 274 35.83 18.10 0.60
C LYS A 274 36.01 16.57 0.55
N SER A 275 37.13 16.08 1.05
CA SER A 275 37.40 14.65 1.17
C SER A 275 36.32 13.98 2.05
N HIS A 276 35.35 13.31 1.42
CA HIS A 276 34.29 12.57 2.11
C HIS A 276 34.81 11.32 2.84
N ALA A 277 36.06 10.90 2.58
CA ALA A 277 36.67 9.70 3.17
C ALA A 277 36.85 9.79 4.70
N TYR A 278 36.98 10.99 5.26
CA TYR A 278 37.12 11.22 6.71
C TYR A 278 35.81 11.64 7.40
N ASN A 279 34.66 11.56 6.74
CA ASN A 279 33.39 11.98 7.33
C ASN A 279 32.91 10.99 8.41
N PRO A 280 32.75 11.40 9.70
CA PRO A 280 32.28 10.52 10.78
C PRO A 280 30.87 9.95 10.50
N ALA A 281 30.02 10.71 9.82
CA ALA A 281 28.67 10.28 9.47
C ALA A 281 28.67 9.13 8.44
N ARG A 282 29.62 9.17 7.49
CA ARG A 282 29.84 8.09 6.52
C ARG A 282 30.35 6.82 7.22
N LYS A 283 31.35 6.97 8.11
CA LYS A 283 31.89 5.84 8.90
C LYS A 283 30.82 5.17 9.77
N LEU A 284 29.92 5.95 10.38
CA LEU A 284 28.79 5.42 11.13
C LEU A 284 27.87 4.58 10.24
N ALA A 285 27.52 5.09 9.06
CA ALA A 285 26.67 4.37 8.12
C ALA A 285 27.30 3.07 7.62
N CYS A 286 28.59 3.08 7.26
CA CYS A 286 29.31 1.87 6.84
C CYS A 286 29.40 0.85 7.98
N LYS A 287 29.71 1.28 9.21
CA LYS A 287 29.75 0.39 10.38
C LYS A 287 28.40 -0.29 10.65
N ILE A 288 27.30 0.47 10.63
CA ILE A 288 25.95 -0.08 10.83
C ILE A 288 25.64 -1.09 9.73
N LEU A 289 26.04 -0.82 8.49
CA LEU A 289 25.83 -1.71 7.36
C LEU A 289 26.62 -3.02 7.51
N GLU A 290 27.89 -2.95 7.92
CA GLU A 290 28.75 -4.11 8.21
C GLU A 290 28.20 -4.95 9.35
N ASP A 291 27.91 -4.32 10.51
CA ASP A 291 27.38 -4.99 11.69
C ASP A 291 26.03 -5.67 11.39
N SER A 292 25.16 -4.97 10.64
CA SER A 292 23.87 -5.52 10.22
C SER A 292 24.02 -6.67 9.22
N LEU A 293 25.00 -6.61 8.32
CA LEU A 293 25.25 -7.67 7.34
C LEU A 293 25.66 -8.98 8.04
N VAL A 294 26.58 -8.91 9.00
CA VAL A 294 27.01 -10.07 9.80
C VAL A 294 25.81 -10.72 10.49
N LYS A 295 24.95 -9.91 11.11
CA LYS A 295 23.72 -10.40 11.76
C LYS A 295 22.75 -11.02 10.76
N LEU A 296 22.54 -10.39 9.61
CA LEU A 296 21.65 -10.87 8.56
C LEU A 296 22.10 -12.24 8.02
N ASP A 297 23.39 -12.43 7.82
CA ASP A 297 23.95 -13.69 7.32
C ASP A 297 23.77 -14.83 8.34
N SER A 298 23.89 -14.51 9.63
CA SER A 298 23.66 -15.44 10.73
C SER A 298 22.19 -15.84 10.93
N MET A 299 21.24 -15.06 10.40
CA MET A 299 19.81 -15.37 10.55
C MET A 299 19.37 -16.56 9.67
N PRO A 300 18.50 -17.45 10.17
CA PRO A 300 17.87 -18.47 9.33
C PRO A 300 17.00 -17.82 8.24
N SER A 301 16.81 -18.52 7.12
CA SER A 301 15.86 -18.08 6.09
C SER A 301 14.44 -18.12 6.67
N ILE A 302 13.87 -16.94 6.93
CA ILE A 302 12.53 -16.81 7.50
C ILE A 302 11.50 -17.11 6.40
N ASN A 303 11.04 -18.35 6.34
CA ASN A 303 9.88 -18.76 5.54
C ASN A 303 8.61 -18.86 6.39
N SER A 304 8.39 -17.90 7.29
CA SER A 304 7.11 -17.75 7.98
C SER A 304 6.06 -17.26 6.97
N ARG A 305 5.23 -18.19 6.47
CA ARG A 305 4.10 -17.88 5.59
C ARG A 305 2.94 -17.40 6.44
N ILE A 306 2.97 -16.13 6.81
CA ILE A 306 1.88 -15.51 7.56
C ILE A 306 0.67 -15.39 6.64
N ILE A 307 -0.45 -16.01 6.98
CA ILE A 307 -1.68 -15.83 6.21
C ILE A 307 -2.31 -14.49 6.62
N ARG A 308 -2.59 -13.65 5.62
CA ARG A 308 -3.40 -12.45 5.77
C ARG A 308 -4.88 -12.80 5.67
N TRP A 309 -5.75 -12.13 6.42
CA TRP A 309 -7.18 -12.45 6.41
C TRP A 309 -7.84 -12.17 5.05
N GLU A 310 -7.32 -11.20 4.28
CA GLU A 310 -7.80 -10.90 2.94
C GLU A 310 -7.65 -12.10 1.98
N LEU A 311 -6.73 -13.04 2.25
CA LEU A 311 -6.55 -14.26 1.45
C LEU A 311 -7.76 -15.17 1.58
N GLY A 312 -8.30 -15.33 2.79
CA GLY A 312 -9.50 -16.13 3.04
C GLY A 312 -10.72 -15.54 2.35
N SER A 313 -10.86 -14.21 2.37
CA SER A 313 -11.94 -13.50 1.66
C SER A 313 -11.80 -13.64 0.14
N SER A 314 -10.59 -13.46 -0.40
CA SER A 314 -10.31 -13.65 -1.83
C SER A 314 -10.56 -15.09 -2.28
N TRP A 315 -10.25 -16.08 -1.43
CA TRP A 315 -10.53 -17.49 -1.72
C TRP A 315 -12.03 -17.75 -1.80
N LEU A 316 -12.81 -17.19 -0.87
CA LEU A 316 -14.26 -17.28 -0.84
C LEU A 316 -14.90 -16.70 -2.11
N GLN A 317 -14.49 -15.49 -2.51
CA GLN A 317 -14.99 -14.83 -3.72
C GLN A 317 -14.71 -15.65 -4.98
N GLN A 318 -13.57 -16.34 -5.03
CA GLN A 318 -13.23 -17.16 -6.19
C GLN A 318 -14.08 -18.43 -6.27
N LEU A 319 -14.42 -19.04 -5.14
CA LEU A 319 -15.34 -20.19 -5.10
C LEU A 319 -16.73 -19.77 -5.59
N GLN A 320 -17.25 -18.65 -5.07
CA GLN A 320 -18.55 -18.11 -5.50
C GLN A 320 -18.63 -17.79 -7.01
N LYS A 321 -17.53 -17.30 -7.61
CA LYS A 321 -17.48 -17.06 -9.06
C LYS A 321 -17.54 -18.34 -9.89
N LYS A 322 -17.01 -19.47 -9.39
CA LYS A 322 -17.07 -20.78 -10.09
C LYS A 322 -18.48 -21.37 -10.08
N ASP A 323 -19.25 -21.13 -9.01
CA ASP A 323 -20.59 -21.70 -8.80
C ASP A 323 -21.73 -20.86 -9.41
N SER A 324 -21.42 -19.70 -10.03
CA SER A 324 -22.43 -18.92 -10.74
C SER A 324 -22.88 -19.63 -12.04
N PRO A 325 -24.19 -19.68 -12.36
CA PRO A 325 -24.74 -20.47 -13.49
C PRO A 325 -24.29 -19.98 -14.88
N ALA A 326 -23.54 -18.88 -14.94
CA ALA A 326 -22.85 -18.43 -16.15
C ALA A 326 -21.72 -19.39 -16.59
N SER A 327 -21.19 -20.23 -15.69
CA SER A 327 -20.15 -21.21 -16.04
C SER A 327 -20.71 -22.52 -16.61
N GLU A 328 -21.97 -22.87 -16.29
CA GLU A 328 -22.63 -24.08 -16.81
C GLU A 328 -23.22 -23.90 -18.22
N ASN A 329 -23.60 -22.68 -18.60
CA ASN A 329 -24.16 -22.42 -19.94
C ASN A 329 -23.13 -22.47 -21.08
N VAL A 330 -21.83 -22.51 -20.77
CA VAL A 330 -20.76 -22.68 -21.78
C VAL A 330 -20.59 -24.15 -22.20
N LYS A 331 -21.14 -25.12 -21.45
CA LYS A 331 -21.07 -26.55 -21.80
C LYS A 331 -22.30 -27.11 -22.54
N ARG A 332 -23.42 -26.37 -22.60
CA ARG A 332 -24.66 -26.88 -23.23
C ARG A 332 -25.09 -26.22 -24.54
N ASN A 333 -24.50 -25.09 -24.94
CA ASN A 333 -24.89 -24.38 -26.17
C ASN A 333 -23.81 -24.43 -27.28
N ALA A 334 -23.21 -25.61 -27.51
CA ALA A 334 -22.30 -25.85 -28.65
C ALA A 334 -23.01 -26.45 -29.88
N THR A 335 -24.34 -26.33 -29.97
CA THR A 335 -25.11 -26.79 -31.14
C THR A 335 -26.30 -25.86 -31.43
N LYS A 336 -26.02 -24.68 -32.01
CA LYS A 336 -26.75 -24.07 -33.14
C LYS A 336 -26.26 -22.64 -33.39
N ALA A 337 -26.15 -22.33 -34.68
CA ALA A 337 -25.40 -21.22 -35.27
C ALA A 337 -26.07 -19.82 -35.17
N ASP A 338 -25.18 -18.81 -35.27
CA ASP A 338 -25.28 -17.52 -35.95
C ASP A 338 -26.52 -16.63 -35.80
N LYS A 339 -26.33 -15.49 -35.11
CA LYS A 339 -26.45 -14.14 -35.70
C LYS A 339 -25.86 -13.08 -34.77
N GLU A 340 -24.90 -12.35 -35.33
CA GLU A 340 -24.17 -11.23 -34.75
C GLU A 340 -25.04 -9.96 -34.70
N SER A 341 -24.91 -9.16 -33.64
CA SER A 341 -25.13 -7.70 -33.74
C SER A 341 -24.05 -6.97 -32.94
N ALA A 342 -23.46 -5.98 -33.59
CA ALA A 342 -22.23 -5.32 -33.22
C ALA A 342 -22.49 -4.04 -32.41
N VAL A 343 -21.68 -3.80 -31.37
CA VAL A 343 -21.26 -2.45 -30.97
C VAL A 343 -19.78 -2.52 -30.55
N LYS A 344 -19.00 -1.59 -31.12
CA LYS A 344 -17.53 -1.52 -31.10
C LYS A 344 -17.01 -0.94 -29.79
N GLY A 345 -16.03 -1.61 -29.19
CA GLY A 345 -15.18 -1.07 -28.11
C GLY A 345 -14.64 -2.22 -27.25
N LEU A 346 -13.32 -2.45 -27.31
CA LEU A 346 -12.53 -3.55 -26.73
C LEU A 346 -12.59 -4.87 -27.53
N GLY A 347 -11.47 -5.14 -28.19
CA GLY A 347 -11.31 -6.18 -29.21
C GLY A 347 -11.53 -7.60 -28.70
N LYS A 348 -12.32 -8.33 -29.48
CA LYS A 348 -12.55 -9.78 -29.43
C LYS A 348 -11.23 -10.53 -29.64
N HIS A 349 -10.62 -11.14 -28.60
CA HIS A 349 -9.73 -12.31 -28.76
C HIS A 349 -9.54 -13.14 -27.47
N PHE A 350 -10.54 -13.16 -26.57
CA PHE A 350 -10.53 -14.01 -25.37
C PHE A 350 -10.62 -15.53 -25.67
N GLU A 351 -10.77 -15.95 -26.93
CA GLU A 351 -10.88 -17.36 -27.31
C GLU A 351 -9.59 -17.98 -27.90
N GLN A 352 -8.58 -17.20 -28.28
CA GLN A 352 -7.39 -17.76 -28.94
C GLN A 352 -6.31 -18.29 -27.97
N LEU A 353 -6.37 -17.94 -26.67
CA LEU A 353 -5.46 -18.47 -25.64
C LEU A 353 -5.90 -19.84 -25.06
N LYS A 354 -7.11 -20.31 -25.35
CA LYS A 354 -7.53 -21.70 -25.04
C LYS A 354 -6.95 -22.75 -25.99
N LYS A 355 -6.46 -22.33 -27.18
CA LYS A 355 -5.93 -23.25 -28.21
C LYS A 355 -4.43 -23.54 -28.10
N ILE A 356 -3.68 -22.82 -27.26
CA ILE A 356 -2.24 -23.09 -27.04
C ILE A 356 -2.00 -24.18 -25.99
N LYS A 357 -2.97 -24.47 -25.09
CA LYS A 357 -2.92 -25.65 -24.20
C LYS A 357 -3.17 -27.00 -24.91
N LYS A 358 -3.45 -27.00 -26.21
CA LYS A 358 -3.80 -28.20 -27.00
C LYS A 358 -2.86 -28.49 -28.17
N LYS A 359 -1.74 -27.74 -28.30
CA LYS A 359 -0.83 -27.86 -29.43
C LYS A 359 0.65 -28.02 -29.04
N GLU A 360 0.90 -28.63 -27.88
CA GLU A 360 2.13 -29.37 -27.60
C GLU A 360 1.71 -30.82 -27.39
N CYS A 361 2.15 -31.68 -28.30
CA CYS A 361 1.88 -33.12 -28.52
C CYS A 361 1.20 -33.32 -29.89
N ASN A 362 2.03 -33.40 -30.94
CA ASN A 362 1.91 -34.36 -32.07
C ASN A 362 2.69 -33.88 -33.30
N ILE A 363 3.91 -34.41 -33.48
CA ILE A 363 4.67 -34.70 -34.71
C ILE A 363 5.73 -35.72 -34.21
N ASP A 364 5.85 -37.01 -34.54
CA ASP A 364 5.47 -37.92 -35.65
C ASP A 364 5.09 -39.31 -35.05
N GLY A 365 4.19 -40.18 -35.55
CA GLY A 365 4.07 -40.79 -36.89
C GLY A 365 5.16 -41.86 -37.09
N SER A 366 4.96 -43.18 -37.20
CA SER A 366 3.80 -44.05 -37.46
C SER A 366 4.22 -45.54 -37.33
N SER A 367 3.28 -46.42 -36.93
CA SER A 367 3.06 -47.84 -37.34
C SER A 367 4.22 -48.86 -37.29
N SER A 368 4.12 -50.11 -36.86
CA SER A 368 3.06 -51.11 -36.67
C SER A 368 3.77 -52.37 -36.09
N GLU A 369 3.25 -53.12 -35.13
CA GLU A 369 2.49 -54.39 -35.24
C GLU A 369 2.61 -55.04 -33.83
N LYS A 370 1.50 -55.45 -33.17
CA LYS A 370 1.12 -56.86 -32.86
C LYS A 370 2.23 -57.64 -32.12
N GLU A 371 2.03 -58.29 -30.96
CA GLU A 371 0.94 -59.14 -30.48
C GLU A 371 1.24 -59.54 -29.01
N GLU A 372 0.18 -59.76 -28.21
CA GLU A 372 0.00 -60.85 -27.21
C GLU A 372 0.91 -60.96 -25.96
N CYS A 373 0.45 -61.41 -24.78
CA CYS A 373 -0.87 -61.88 -24.32
C CYS A 373 -0.87 -62.06 -22.78
N ASN A 374 -2.08 -61.98 -22.21
CA ASN A 374 -2.64 -62.81 -21.12
C ASN A 374 -2.06 -62.70 -19.69
N SER A 375 -2.84 -62.86 -18.61
CA SER A 375 -4.24 -63.29 -18.43
C SER A 375 -4.77 -62.93 -17.05
N ASN A 376 -6.08 -62.67 -16.99
CA ASN A 376 -7.08 -62.91 -15.93
C ASN A 376 -6.60 -63.48 -14.57
N CYS A 377 -7.19 -63.04 -13.45
CA CYS A 377 -8.49 -63.55 -12.98
C CYS A 377 -8.89 -62.98 -11.60
N SER A 378 -10.17 -63.16 -11.32
CA SER A 378 -11.06 -62.66 -10.27
C SER A 378 -10.84 -63.16 -8.84
N SER A 379 -11.47 -62.42 -7.93
CA SER A 379 -11.76 -62.64 -6.51
C SER A 379 -12.06 -64.07 -6.05
N MET A 380 -11.63 -64.42 -4.84
CA MET A 380 -12.47 -65.05 -3.81
C MET A 380 -11.83 -64.98 -2.40
N ASN A 381 -12.72 -64.73 -1.45
CA ASN A 381 -12.67 -64.68 0.02
C ASN A 381 -11.61 -65.50 0.79
N GLY A 382 -11.23 -64.97 1.97
CA GLY A 382 -11.35 -65.73 3.21
C GLY A 382 -10.19 -65.67 4.21
N MET A 383 -10.52 -65.11 5.38
CA MET A 383 -10.08 -65.51 6.73
C MET A 383 -8.89 -64.81 7.42
N GLN A 384 -9.20 -64.43 8.66
CA GLN A 384 -8.48 -63.65 9.66
C GLN A 384 -7.19 -64.31 10.18
N VAL A 385 -6.19 -63.50 10.53
CA VAL A 385 -5.48 -63.59 11.82
C VAL A 385 -5.14 -62.18 12.30
N SER A 386 -5.51 -61.93 13.55
CA SER A 386 -5.25 -60.73 14.35
C SER A 386 -3.78 -60.56 14.72
N ASP A 387 -3.28 -59.34 14.71
CA ASP A 387 -2.35 -58.88 15.74
C ASP A 387 -2.62 -57.41 16.07
N LYS A 388 -2.94 -57.18 17.36
CA LYS A 388 -3.16 -55.86 17.94
C LYS A 388 -1.80 -55.25 18.25
N ILE A 389 -1.49 -54.11 17.62
CA ILE A 389 -0.59 -53.11 18.20
C ILE A 389 -1.41 -51.83 18.34
N SER A 390 -1.71 -51.50 19.60
CA SER A 390 -2.37 -50.27 20.04
C SER A 390 -1.55 -49.06 19.64
N VAL A 391 -2.10 -48.22 18.76
CA VAL A 391 -1.63 -46.85 18.56
C VAL A 391 -2.66 -45.95 19.22
N ASP A 392 -2.22 -45.19 20.23
CA ASP A 392 -3.02 -44.25 21.01
C ASP A 392 -3.81 -43.28 20.11
N GLU A 393 -5.13 -43.38 20.19
CA GLU A 393 -6.09 -42.38 19.71
C GLU A 393 -6.07 -41.16 20.66
N THR A 394 -5.13 -40.23 20.50
CA THR A 394 -5.26 -38.89 21.09
C THR A 394 -4.66 -37.82 20.19
N ASN A 395 -5.44 -37.34 19.23
CA ASN A 395 -5.47 -35.94 18.77
C ASN A 395 -6.54 -35.76 17.68
N LYS A 396 -7.81 -35.75 18.07
CA LYS A 396 -8.86 -35.17 17.23
C LYS A 396 -8.68 -33.64 17.28
N GLY A 397 -8.17 -33.06 16.19
CA GLY A 397 -8.05 -31.63 16.01
C GLY A 397 -9.37 -30.91 16.29
N ALA A 398 -9.31 -29.73 16.89
CA ALA A 398 -10.50 -28.99 17.30
C ALA A 398 -11.47 -28.80 16.12
N ASP A 399 -12.71 -29.29 16.29
CA ASP A 399 -13.77 -29.11 15.30
C ASP A 399 -13.98 -27.61 15.02
N VAL A 400 -13.93 -27.24 13.74
CA VAL A 400 -14.12 -25.87 13.25
C VAL A 400 -15.46 -25.28 13.71
N SER A 401 -16.46 -26.13 13.99
CA SER A 401 -17.78 -25.77 14.53
C SER A 401 -17.74 -25.15 15.94
N LYS A 402 -16.73 -25.50 16.77
CA LYS A 402 -16.57 -24.93 18.13
C LYS A 402 -15.81 -23.60 18.15
N LEU A 403 -15.28 -23.17 17.00
CA LEU A 403 -14.33 -22.06 16.89
C LEU A 403 -14.92 -20.81 16.20
N MET A 404 -16.16 -20.88 15.71
CA MET A 404 -16.84 -19.79 15.01
C MET A 404 -18.26 -19.59 15.51
N SER A 405 -18.84 -18.41 15.25
CA SER A 405 -20.26 -18.13 15.50
C SER A 405 -21.16 -19.02 14.63
N GLU A 406 -22.35 -19.37 15.12
CA GLU A 406 -23.34 -20.18 14.38
C GLU A 406 -23.64 -19.58 12.99
N ASP A 407 -23.80 -18.25 12.90
CA ASP A 407 -24.02 -17.55 11.62
C ASP A 407 -22.86 -17.73 10.63
N ALA A 408 -21.62 -17.69 11.14
CA ALA A 408 -20.43 -17.89 10.33
C ALA A 408 -20.33 -19.33 9.81
N PHE A 409 -20.70 -20.31 10.65
CA PHE A 409 -20.77 -21.71 10.27
C PHE A 409 -21.83 -21.95 9.19
N PHE A 410 -23.03 -21.39 9.36
CA PHE A 410 -24.10 -21.49 8.35
C PHE A 410 -23.71 -20.86 7.01
N ARG A 411 -23.04 -19.69 7.01
CA ARG A 411 -22.53 -19.08 5.77
C ARG A 411 -21.54 -20.01 5.06
N LEU A 412 -20.59 -20.56 5.80
CA LEU A 412 -19.57 -21.45 5.23
C LEU A 412 -20.15 -22.79 4.76
N LYS A 413 -21.22 -23.28 5.41
CA LYS A 413 -22.01 -24.43 4.97
C LYS A 413 -22.82 -24.16 3.70
N SER A 414 -23.47 -23.00 3.62
CA SER A 414 -24.27 -22.58 2.46
C SER A 414 -23.46 -22.43 1.16
N LEU A 415 -22.13 -22.28 1.27
CA LEU A 415 -21.24 -22.17 0.13
C LEU A 415 -21.06 -23.48 -0.66
N GLY A 416 -21.50 -24.63 -0.13
CA GLY A 416 -21.44 -25.93 -0.83
C GLY A 416 -20.04 -26.50 -1.07
N ALA A 417 -18.97 -25.78 -0.69
CA ALA A 417 -17.58 -26.15 -0.99
C ALA A 417 -16.94 -27.17 -0.01
N GLY A 418 -17.71 -27.73 0.93
CA GLY A 418 -17.23 -28.71 1.93
C GLY A 418 -16.14 -28.18 2.89
N LEU A 419 -15.96 -26.85 2.98
CA LEU A 419 -14.93 -26.25 3.84
C LEU A 419 -15.25 -26.37 5.34
N HIS A 420 -16.51 -26.57 5.70
CA HIS A 420 -16.99 -26.64 7.08
C HIS A 420 -16.73 -28.00 7.74
N GLU A 421 -16.39 -29.02 6.94
CA GLU A 421 -16.15 -30.40 7.38
C GLU A 421 -14.66 -30.70 7.60
N LYS A 422 -13.78 -29.75 7.28
CA LYS A 422 -12.33 -29.94 7.29
C LYS A 422 -11.69 -29.44 8.57
N SER A 423 -10.54 -30.00 8.94
CA SER A 423 -9.78 -29.55 10.10
C SER A 423 -9.09 -28.20 9.85
N LEU A 424 -8.73 -27.48 10.91
CA LEU A 424 -8.04 -26.19 10.80
C LEU A 424 -6.66 -26.30 10.14
N GLU A 425 -5.97 -27.43 10.33
CA GLU A 425 -4.68 -27.72 9.69
C GLU A 425 -4.85 -27.99 8.19
N GLU A 426 -5.87 -28.74 7.80
CA GLU A 426 -6.22 -28.96 6.39
C GLU A 426 -6.61 -27.65 5.70
N LEU A 427 -7.42 -26.81 6.35
CA LEU A 427 -7.77 -25.49 5.85
C LEU A 427 -6.52 -24.62 5.63
N THR A 428 -5.58 -24.66 6.58
CA THR A 428 -4.32 -23.92 6.49
C THR A 428 -3.46 -24.44 5.34
N LYS A 429 -3.38 -25.77 5.13
CA LYS A 429 -2.65 -26.36 4.00
C LYS A 429 -3.29 -25.99 2.65
N MET A 430 -4.61 -26.07 2.54
CA MET A 430 -5.31 -25.65 1.33
C MET A 430 -5.15 -24.16 1.04
N ALA A 431 -5.16 -23.30 2.06
CA ALA A 431 -4.92 -21.88 1.89
C ALA A 431 -3.51 -21.58 1.34
N HIS A 432 -2.49 -22.32 1.79
CA HIS A 432 -1.15 -22.23 1.22
C HIS A 432 -1.09 -22.73 -0.23
N ASN A 433 -1.77 -23.83 -0.57
CA ASN A 433 -1.85 -24.29 -1.95
C ASN A 433 -2.56 -23.27 -2.83
N PHE A 434 -3.67 -22.68 -2.35
CA PHE A 434 -4.37 -21.60 -3.04
C PHE A 434 -3.46 -20.39 -3.27
N TYR A 435 -2.65 -20.01 -2.27
CA TYR A 435 -1.68 -18.92 -2.36
C TYR A 435 -0.69 -19.12 -3.52
N ASP A 436 -0.05 -20.29 -3.57
CA ASP A 436 1.03 -20.57 -4.53
C ASP A 436 0.51 -20.93 -5.93
N GLU A 437 -0.51 -21.78 -6.01
CA GLU A 437 -0.96 -22.35 -7.28
C GLU A 437 -2.01 -21.49 -8.00
N THR A 438 -2.71 -20.62 -7.26
CA THR A 438 -3.83 -19.86 -7.80
C THR A 438 -3.66 -18.35 -7.64
N ALA A 439 -3.49 -17.84 -6.42
CA ALA A 439 -3.55 -16.41 -6.14
C ALA A 439 -2.37 -15.65 -6.78
N LEU A 440 -1.13 -16.17 -6.65
CA LEU A 440 0.06 -15.58 -7.27
C LEU A 440 0.03 -15.65 -8.81
N PRO A 441 -0.20 -16.81 -9.45
CA PRO A 441 -0.30 -16.89 -10.91
C PRO A 441 -1.42 -16.02 -11.48
N LYS A 442 -2.57 -15.95 -10.79
CA LYS A 442 -3.68 -15.08 -11.21
C LYS A 442 -3.30 -13.61 -11.17
N LEU A 443 -2.62 -13.15 -10.11
CA LEU A 443 -2.14 -11.77 -10.05
C LEU A 443 -1.25 -11.43 -11.25
N VAL A 444 -0.32 -12.31 -11.61
CA VAL A 444 0.57 -12.10 -12.76
C VAL A 444 -0.20 -12.17 -14.09
N ALA A 445 -1.21 -13.04 -14.20
CA ALA A 445 -2.09 -13.08 -15.35
C ALA A 445 -2.89 -11.77 -15.51
N ASP A 446 -3.40 -11.20 -14.41
CA ASP A 446 -4.10 -9.91 -14.40
C ASP A 446 -3.16 -8.76 -14.81
N PHE A 447 -1.85 -8.86 -14.53
CA PHE A 447 -0.84 -7.92 -15.03
C PHE A 447 -0.56 -8.12 -16.53
N ALA A 448 -0.48 -9.37 -16.98
CA ALA A 448 -0.25 -9.69 -18.39
C ALA A 448 -1.41 -9.23 -19.29
N SER A 449 -2.65 -9.31 -18.79
CA SER A 449 -3.83 -8.81 -19.50
C SER A 449 -4.02 -7.30 -19.41
N LEU A 450 -3.16 -6.59 -18.66
CA LEU A 450 -3.30 -5.16 -18.32
C LEU A 450 -4.61 -4.82 -17.62
N GLU A 451 -5.33 -5.80 -17.06
CA GLU A 451 -6.47 -5.56 -16.17
C GLU A 451 -6.01 -4.82 -14.90
N LEU A 452 -4.82 -5.15 -14.43
CA LEU A 452 -4.09 -4.39 -13.43
C LEU A 452 -2.76 -3.91 -14.00
N SER A 453 -2.44 -2.64 -13.76
CA SER A 453 -1.14 -2.08 -14.14
C SER A 453 -0.55 -1.32 -12.94
N PRO A 454 0.31 -1.96 -12.13
CA PRO A 454 0.93 -1.30 -10.99
C PRO A 454 1.89 -0.23 -11.50
N VAL A 455 1.71 1.01 -11.06
CA VAL A 455 2.58 2.13 -11.45
C VAL A 455 3.86 2.14 -10.60
N ASP A 456 3.76 1.86 -9.31
CA ASP A 456 4.88 1.90 -8.39
C ASP A 456 4.77 0.83 -7.27
N GLY A 457 5.76 0.83 -6.37
CA GLY A 457 5.81 -0.10 -5.25
C GLY A 457 4.64 0.03 -4.26
N ARG A 458 3.99 1.20 -4.17
CA ARG A 458 2.78 1.40 -3.36
C ARG A 458 1.60 0.68 -3.99
N THR A 459 1.36 0.92 -5.27
CA THR A 459 0.30 0.25 -6.05
C THR A 459 0.50 -1.27 -6.07
N MET A 460 1.74 -1.72 -6.23
CA MET A 460 2.09 -3.15 -6.12
C MET A 460 1.73 -3.72 -4.74
N THR A 461 2.07 -2.98 -3.67
CA THR A 461 1.73 -3.38 -2.30
C THR A 461 0.21 -3.50 -2.13
N ASP A 462 -0.56 -2.54 -2.65
CA ASP A 462 -2.02 -2.54 -2.56
C ASP A 462 -2.64 -3.73 -3.31
N PHE A 463 -2.17 -4.04 -4.53
CA PHE A 463 -2.65 -5.20 -5.29
C PHE A 463 -2.32 -6.54 -4.66
N MET A 464 -1.16 -6.66 -4.02
CA MET A 464 -0.79 -7.87 -3.26
C MET A 464 -1.64 -7.98 -1.98
N HIS A 465 -1.69 -6.93 -1.17
CA HIS A 465 -2.40 -6.95 0.12
C HIS A 465 -3.91 -7.15 -0.03
N THR A 466 -4.53 -6.55 -1.06
CA THR A 466 -5.97 -6.72 -1.34
C THR A 466 -6.33 -8.18 -1.64
N ARG A 467 -5.38 -8.97 -2.16
CA ARG A 467 -5.53 -10.42 -2.39
C ARG A 467 -5.02 -11.28 -1.23
N GLY A 468 -4.59 -10.66 -0.12
CA GLY A 468 -3.98 -11.35 1.01
C GLY A 468 -2.58 -11.91 0.75
N LEU A 469 -1.90 -11.41 -0.28
CA LEU A 469 -0.53 -11.82 -0.62
C LEU A 469 0.49 -11.03 0.21
N ASN A 470 1.58 -11.69 0.59
CA ASN A 470 2.66 -11.08 1.35
C ASN A 470 3.71 -10.46 0.44
N MET A 471 4.26 -9.32 0.85
CA MET A 471 5.37 -8.69 0.13
C MET A 471 6.63 -9.57 0.06
N SER A 472 6.80 -10.57 0.94
CA SER A 472 7.91 -11.53 0.85
C SER A 472 7.86 -12.40 -0.40
N SER A 473 6.68 -12.57 -1.04
CA SER A 473 6.58 -13.32 -2.29
C SER A 473 6.88 -12.49 -3.54
N LEU A 474 7.41 -11.26 -3.41
CA LEU A 474 7.84 -10.46 -4.57
C LEU A 474 8.85 -11.20 -5.45
N GLY A 475 9.80 -11.95 -4.87
CA GLY A 475 10.74 -12.76 -5.64
C GLY A 475 10.03 -13.78 -6.53
N ARG A 476 9.02 -14.47 -5.99
CA ARG A 476 8.19 -15.40 -6.77
C ARG A 476 7.37 -14.71 -7.85
N VAL A 477 6.88 -13.48 -7.60
CA VAL A 477 6.20 -12.68 -8.63
C VAL A 477 7.14 -12.35 -9.78
N VAL A 478 8.42 -12.02 -9.50
CA VAL A 478 9.43 -11.75 -10.54
C VAL A 478 9.66 -12.98 -11.43
N GLU A 479 9.75 -14.17 -10.83
CA GLU A 479 9.88 -15.44 -11.56
C GLU A 479 8.69 -15.72 -12.47
N LEU A 480 7.47 -15.54 -11.96
CA LEU A 480 6.25 -15.75 -12.74
C LEU A 480 6.06 -14.69 -13.84
N ALA A 481 6.61 -13.49 -13.64
CA ALA A 481 6.50 -12.34 -14.54
C ALA A 481 7.64 -12.27 -15.58
N GLU A 482 8.26 -13.40 -15.95
CA GLU A 482 9.40 -13.46 -16.90
C GLU A 482 9.15 -12.71 -18.21
N LYS A 483 7.92 -12.74 -18.72
CA LYS A 483 7.52 -12.07 -19.97
C LYS A 483 7.08 -10.61 -19.77
N LEU A 484 7.16 -10.08 -18.55
CA LEU A 484 6.68 -8.76 -18.17
C LEU A 484 7.80 -7.93 -17.54
N PRO A 485 8.75 -7.40 -18.35
CA PRO A 485 9.95 -6.72 -17.83
C PRO A 485 9.62 -5.49 -16.98
N HIS A 486 8.50 -4.82 -17.24
CA HIS A 486 8.03 -3.70 -16.43
C HIS A 486 7.62 -4.12 -15.01
N ILE A 487 6.93 -5.26 -14.86
CA ILE A 487 6.56 -5.81 -13.55
C ILE A 487 7.78 -6.29 -12.78
N GLN A 488 8.69 -7.02 -13.45
CA GLN A 488 9.95 -7.45 -12.84
C GLN A 488 10.73 -6.25 -12.30
N SER A 489 10.85 -5.20 -13.13
CA SER A 489 11.51 -3.96 -12.77
C SER A 489 10.91 -3.32 -11.51
N ILE A 490 9.58 -3.17 -11.44
CA ILE A 490 8.89 -2.59 -10.26
C ILE A 490 9.10 -3.45 -9.01
N CYS A 491 8.97 -4.77 -9.12
CA CYS A 491 9.20 -5.69 -8.00
C CYS A 491 10.63 -5.59 -7.48
N ILE A 492 11.63 -5.56 -8.37
CA ILE A 492 13.04 -5.41 -8.00
C ILE A 492 13.28 -4.04 -7.34
N HIS A 493 12.75 -2.95 -7.91
CA HIS A 493 12.83 -1.62 -7.29
C HIS A 493 12.24 -1.62 -5.88
N GLU A 494 11.05 -2.19 -5.67
CA GLU A 494 10.41 -2.25 -4.35
C GLU A 494 11.18 -3.12 -3.34
N MET A 495 11.79 -4.24 -3.78
CA MET A 495 12.66 -5.05 -2.93
C MET A 495 13.91 -4.26 -2.48
N VAL A 496 14.57 -3.57 -3.41
CA VAL A 496 15.75 -2.72 -3.11
C VAL A 496 15.38 -1.54 -2.21
N ILE A 497 14.26 -0.86 -2.49
CA ILE A 497 13.75 0.23 -1.64
C ILE A 497 13.52 -0.27 -0.21
N ARG A 498 12.93 -1.46 -0.05
CA ARG A 498 12.70 -2.04 1.28
C ARG A 498 14.02 -2.33 1.98
N SER A 499 14.99 -2.92 1.28
CA SER A 499 16.34 -3.15 1.80
C SER A 499 17.00 -1.85 2.29
N PHE A 500 17.05 -0.81 1.45
CA PHE A 500 17.63 0.49 1.78
C PHE A 500 16.90 1.21 2.91
N LYS A 501 15.57 1.09 2.99
CA LYS A 501 14.76 1.65 4.08
C LYS A 501 15.20 1.12 5.44
N HIS A 502 15.63 -0.13 5.56
CA HIS A 502 16.12 -0.66 6.84
C HIS A 502 17.44 0.00 7.26
N ILE A 503 18.37 0.21 6.31
CA ILE A 503 19.63 0.91 6.57
C ILE A 503 19.39 2.34 7.04
N VAL A 504 18.61 3.12 6.28
CA VAL A 504 18.37 4.53 6.61
C VAL A 504 17.71 4.67 7.98
N ARG A 505 16.76 3.79 8.33
CA ARG A 505 16.14 3.80 9.66
C ARG A 505 17.13 3.46 10.77
N ALA A 506 17.99 2.46 10.58
CA ALA A 506 19.01 2.08 11.55
C ALA A 506 20.03 3.22 11.77
N VAL A 507 20.42 3.92 10.69
CA VAL A 507 21.30 5.10 10.79
C VAL A 507 20.63 6.24 11.54
N ILE A 508 19.37 6.56 11.22
CA ILE A 508 18.62 7.60 11.95
C ILE A 508 18.52 7.25 13.45
N ALA A 509 18.27 5.98 13.78
CA ALA A 509 18.17 5.51 15.17
C ALA A 509 19.50 5.55 15.94
N ALA A 510 20.63 5.44 15.23
CA ALA A 510 21.97 5.46 15.81
C ALA A 510 22.50 6.88 16.10
N VAL A 511 21.92 7.91 15.49
CA VAL A 511 22.37 9.29 15.67
C VAL A 511 21.70 9.89 16.90
N ASP A 512 22.50 10.21 17.92
CA ASP A 512 22.00 10.80 19.16
C ASP A 512 21.80 12.32 19.07
N ASP A 513 22.55 13.00 18.19
CA ASP A 513 22.47 14.46 18.00
C ASP A 513 21.67 14.82 16.74
N MET A 514 20.55 15.52 16.94
CA MET A 514 19.64 15.95 15.87
C MET A 514 20.34 16.81 14.80
N GLN A 515 21.39 17.56 15.15
CA GLN A 515 22.13 18.40 14.20
C GLN A 515 22.90 17.57 13.17
N ASN A 516 23.24 16.33 13.51
CA ASN A 516 24.03 15.43 12.66
C ASN A 516 23.15 14.48 11.82
N ILE A 517 21.84 14.44 12.06
CA ILE A 517 20.92 13.55 11.32
C ILE A 517 20.90 13.85 9.83
N SER A 518 20.87 15.14 9.44
CA SER A 518 20.87 15.55 8.03
C SER A 518 22.14 15.08 7.31
N ALA A 519 23.31 15.22 7.94
CA ALA A 519 24.58 14.74 7.41
C ALA A 519 24.64 13.21 7.33
N ALA A 520 24.15 12.50 8.36
CA ALA A 520 24.11 11.04 8.35
C ALA A 520 23.19 10.49 7.27
N ILE A 521 22.02 11.09 7.07
CA ILE A 521 21.08 10.71 6.00
C ILE A 521 21.71 10.98 4.63
N ALA A 522 22.30 12.15 4.40
CA ALA A 522 22.93 12.50 3.13
C ALA A 522 24.07 11.52 2.76
N GLU A 523 24.99 11.24 3.70
CA GLU A 523 26.07 10.28 3.46
C GLU A 523 25.54 8.85 3.24
N THR A 524 24.50 8.44 3.97
CA THR A 524 23.85 7.14 3.74
C THR A 524 23.25 7.08 2.33
N LEU A 525 22.56 8.13 1.88
CA LEU A 525 22.01 8.18 0.51
C LEU A 525 23.13 8.17 -0.54
N ASN A 526 24.26 8.81 -0.28
CA ASN A 526 25.44 8.75 -1.17
C ASN A 526 26.01 7.33 -1.26
N ILE A 527 26.13 6.60 -0.15
CA ILE A 527 26.55 5.18 -0.16
C ILE A 527 25.56 4.34 -0.99
N LEU A 528 24.26 4.53 -0.76
CA LEU A 528 23.23 3.69 -1.37
C LEU A 528 22.97 3.99 -2.86
N LEU A 529 22.98 5.27 -3.26
CA LEU A 529 22.56 5.71 -4.59
C LEU A 529 23.67 6.35 -5.42
N GLY A 530 24.82 6.68 -4.82
CA GLY A 530 25.98 7.21 -5.52
C GLY A 530 26.53 6.23 -6.56
N SER A 531 27.14 6.78 -7.61
CA SER A 531 27.90 6.02 -8.60
C SER A 531 29.40 6.15 -8.31
N PRO A 532 30.12 5.06 -8.00
CA PRO A 532 31.56 5.12 -7.87
C PRO A 532 32.19 5.46 -9.23
N ARG A 533 33.16 6.38 -9.26
CA ARG A 533 33.95 6.66 -10.47
C ARG A 533 35.05 5.60 -10.61
N LEU A 534 35.25 5.13 -11.85
CA LEU A 534 36.27 4.15 -12.23
C LEU A 534 37.61 4.79 -12.61
N GLU A 535 37.85 6.06 -12.25
CA GLU A 535 39.09 6.74 -12.65
C GLU A 535 40.29 6.20 -11.85
N ASN A 536 41.17 5.51 -12.58
CA ASN A 536 42.54 5.11 -12.27
C ASN A 536 43.01 5.27 -10.81
N GLY A 537 42.77 4.23 -10.01
CA GLY A 537 43.73 3.77 -8.99
C GLY A 537 43.76 4.45 -7.61
N ALA A 538 42.89 5.41 -7.29
CA ALA A 538 42.99 6.14 -6.01
C ALA A 538 41.79 6.05 -5.04
N ASP A 539 40.59 5.63 -5.46
CA ASP A 539 39.42 5.56 -4.58
C ASP A 539 39.09 4.13 -4.12
N THR A 540 39.95 3.55 -3.28
CA THR A 540 39.70 2.23 -2.66
C THR A 540 38.41 2.22 -1.82
N ASP A 541 38.09 3.32 -1.14
CA ASP A 541 36.96 3.38 -0.20
C ASP A 541 35.60 3.39 -0.91
N ALA A 542 35.45 4.11 -2.03
CA ALA A 542 34.22 4.10 -2.81
C ALA A 542 33.92 2.72 -3.42
N HIS A 543 34.97 1.96 -3.76
CA HIS A 543 34.85 0.59 -4.24
C HIS A 543 34.47 -0.37 -3.11
N ILE A 544 35.00 -0.18 -1.91
CA ILE A 544 34.63 -0.94 -0.70
C ILE A 544 33.15 -0.69 -0.36
N ASP A 545 32.71 0.57 -0.31
CA ASP A 545 31.32 0.94 -0.04
C ASP A 545 30.36 0.33 -1.08
N ASN A 546 30.74 0.35 -2.36
CA ASN A 546 29.96 -0.26 -3.42
C ASN A 546 29.84 -1.80 -3.25
N ASN A 547 30.94 -2.47 -2.91
CA ASN A 547 30.96 -3.91 -2.66
C ASN A 547 30.07 -4.27 -1.46
N LEU A 548 30.18 -3.50 -0.37
CA LEU A 548 29.37 -3.67 0.83
C LEU A 548 27.87 -3.46 0.54
N ARG A 549 27.52 -2.41 -0.21
CA ARG A 549 26.15 -2.16 -0.68
C ARG A 549 25.60 -3.35 -1.47
N LEU A 550 26.37 -3.89 -2.43
CA LEU A 550 25.94 -5.01 -3.26
C LEU A 550 25.72 -6.26 -2.43
N LYS A 551 26.67 -6.63 -1.57
CA LYS A 551 26.56 -7.78 -0.65
C LYS A 551 25.34 -7.67 0.26
N TRP A 552 25.08 -6.47 0.79
CA TRP A 552 23.88 -6.23 1.58
C TRP A 552 22.60 -6.48 0.79
N VAL A 553 22.50 -5.92 -0.41
CA VAL A 553 21.31 -6.09 -1.26
C VAL A 553 21.12 -7.56 -1.62
N GLU A 554 22.18 -8.27 -2.01
CA GLU A 554 22.11 -9.70 -2.34
C GLU A 554 21.68 -10.56 -1.15
N SER A 555 22.31 -10.39 0.02
CA SER A 555 21.97 -11.16 1.22
C SER A 555 20.54 -10.85 1.67
N PHE A 556 20.15 -9.57 1.68
CA PHE A 556 18.81 -9.15 2.08
C PHE A 556 17.73 -9.70 1.16
N LEU A 557 17.92 -9.60 -0.17
CA LEU A 557 16.96 -10.09 -1.15
C LEU A 557 16.83 -11.62 -1.09
N SER A 558 17.95 -12.32 -0.97
CA SER A 558 17.98 -13.78 -0.85
C SER A 558 17.25 -14.27 0.41
N LYS A 559 17.53 -13.67 1.57
CA LYS A 559 16.96 -14.10 2.86
C LYS A 559 15.50 -13.68 3.06
N ARG A 560 15.07 -12.54 2.49
CA ARG A 560 13.73 -11.95 2.76
C ARG A 560 12.72 -12.17 1.64
N PHE A 561 13.19 -12.34 0.40
CA PHE A 561 12.33 -12.49 -0.78
C PHE A 561 12.63 -13.73 -1.63
N CYS A 562 13.61 -14.55 -1.22
CA CYS A 562 14.08 -15.71 -1.98
C CYS A 562 14.52 -15.34 -3.41
N TRP A 563 15.05 -14.13 -3.60
CA TRP A 563 15.47 -13.62 -4.91
C TRP A 563 16.97 -13.38 -4.95
N LYS A 564 17.63 -13.83 -6.01
CA LYS A 564 19.04 -13.51 -6.30
C LYS A 564 19.10 -12.49 -7.41
N LEU A 565 19.74 -11.36 -7.13
CA LEU A 565 19.92 -10.32 -8.12
C LEU A 565 20.96 -10.78 -9.17
N LYS A 566 20.62 -10.63 -10.45
CA LYS A 566 21.54 -10.89 -11.57
C LYS A 566 22.21 -9.56 -11.99
N ASP A 567 22.26 -9.28 -13.29
CA ASP A 567 22.82 -8.03 -13.85
C ASP A 567 21.86 -6.82 -13.73
N GLU A 568 20.71 -7.00 -13.09
CA GLU A 568 19.61 -6.03 -13.03
C GLU A 568 19.97 -4.79 -12.18
N PHE A 569 21.00 -4.88 -11.32
CA PHE A 569 21.41 -3.77 -10.45
C PHE A 569 21.85 -2.53 -11.25
N ALA A 570 22.52 -2.73 -12.40
CA ALA A 570 22.99 -1.64 -13.26
C ALA A 570 21.83 -0.85 -13.89
N HIS A 571 20.65 -1.46 -13.99
CA HIS A 571 19.47 -0.86 -14.61
C HIS A 571 18.47 -0.28 -13.59
N LEU A 572 18.87 -0.19 -12.32
CA LEU A 572 18.03 0.37 -11.27
C LEU A 572 17.81 1.87 -11.48
N ARG A 573 16.53 2.28 -11.48
CA ARG A 573 16.12 3.67 -11.66
C ARG A 573 16.24 4.39 -10.32
N LYS A 574 17.37 5.07 -10.11
CA LYS A 574 17.75 5.68 -8.82
C LYS A 574 16.71 6.68 -8.28
N PHE A 575 16.08 7.49 -9.14
CA PHE A 575 15.02 8.41 -8.72
C PHE A 575 13.77 7.71 -8.17
N ILE A 576 13.37 6.58 -8.76
CA ILE A 576 12.24 5.79 -8.25
C ILE A 576 12.57 5.21 -6.88
N ILE A 577 13.82 4.74 -6.71
CA ILE A 577 14.31 4.24 -5.42
C ILE A 577 14.31 5.36 -4.38
N LEU A 578 14.84 6.53 -4.73
CA LEU A 578 14.87 7.71 -3.85
C LEU A 578 13.45 8.12 -3.43
N ARG A 579 12.52 8.27 -4.37
CA ARG A 579 11.11 8.59 -4.11
C ARG A 579 10.48 7.58 -3.15
N GLY A 580 10.65 6.28 -3.44
CA GLY A 580 10.10 5.20 -2.61
C GLY A 580 10.72 5.16 -1.21
N LEU A 581 12.01 5.45 -1.10
CA LEU A 581 12.74 5.52 0.17
C LEU A 581 12.25 6.69 1.02
N CYS A 582 12.14 7.89 0.43
CA CYS A 582 11.63 9.08 1.11
C CYS A 582 10.21 8.85 1.63
N SER A 583 9.33 8.26 0.81
CA SER A 583 7.97 7.90 1.23
C SER A 583 7.91 6.91 2.39
N LYS A 584 8.80 5.90 2.45
CA LYS A 584 8.76 4.84 3.48
C LYS A 584 9.47 5.24 4.79
N VAL A 585 10.44 6.15 4.71
CA VAL A 585 11.18 6.66 5.87
C VAL A 585 10.56 7.96 6.41
N GLY A 586 9.86 8.71 5.56
CA GLY A 586 9.29 10.01 5.90
C GLY A 586 10.25 11.18 5.63
N LEU A 587 11.15 11.06 4.65
CA LEU A 587 12.12 12.11 4.33
C LEU A 587 11.51 13.16 3.39
N GLU A 588 11.89 14.43 3.60
CA GLU A 588 11.64 15.53 2.68
C GLU A 588 12.98 16.12 2.22
N LEU A 589 13.14 16.22 0.90
CA LEU A 589 14.36 16.67 0.23
C LEU A 589 14.15 18.00 -0.51
N VAL A 590 15.23 18.73 -0.72
CA VAL A 590 15.21 19.93 -1.57
C VAL A 590 14.98 19.55 -3.03
N ALA A 591 14.06 20.24 -3.69
CA ALA A 591 13.79 20.00 -5.10
C ALA A 591 14.91 20.63 -5.96
N ARG A 592 15.90 19.84 -6.37
CA ARG A 592 16.95 20.22 -7.34
C ARG A 592 17.29 19.10 -8.32
N ASP A 593 18.07 19.42 -9.36
CA ASP A 593 18.56 18.45 -10.32
C ASP A 593 19.80 17.74 -9.75
N TYR A 594 19.60 16.56 -9.18
CA TYR A 594 20.66 15.73 -8.60
C TYR A 594 21.47 15.02 -9.70
N ASP A 595 22.79 15.18 -9.69
CA ASP A 595 23.69 14.38 -10.54
C ASP A 595 23.87 12.98 -9.94
N MET A 596 22.96 12.07 -10.28
CA MET A 596 22.98 10.69 -9.81
C MET A 596 24.15 9.86 -10.40
N ASN A 597 24.97 10.41 -11.28
CA ASN A 597 26.21 9.80 -11.77
C ASN A 597 27.43 10.19 -10.94
N SER A 598 27.29 11.15 -10.03
CA SER A 598 28.28 11.50 -9.02
C SER A 598 28.40 10.40 -7.95
N PRO A 599 29.57 10.22 -7.32
CA PRO A 599 29.70 9.40 -6.11
C PRO A 599 28.93 9.99 -4.93
N ASN A 600 28.78 11.32 -4.86
CA ASN A 600 28.11 12.03 -3.77
C ASN A 600 27.06 13.00 -4.33
N PRO A 601 25.89 12.50 -4.75
CA PRO A 601 24.80 13.34 -5.26
C PRO A 601 24.15 14.25 -4.20
N PHE A 602 24.18 13.87 -2.92
CA PHE A 602 23.47 14.52 -1.83
C PHE A 602 24.41 15.22 -0.83
N ASP A 603 24.00 16.39 -0.36
CA ASP A 603 24.61 17.17 0.73
C ASP A 603 23.68 17.19 1.95
N LYS A 604 24.21 17.48 3.14
CA LYS A 604 23.40 17.68 4.36
C LYS A 604 22.33 18.77 4.17
N SER A 605 22.60 19.80 3.36
CA SER A 605 21.62 20.86 3.08
C SER A 605 20.41 20.38 2.28
N ASP A 606 20.51 19.22 1.62
CA ASP A 606 19.40 18.66 0.85
C ASP A 606 18.34 18.01 1.73
N ILE A 607 18.67 17.63 2.97
CA ILE A 607 17.76 16.96 3.88
C ILE A 607 17.05 18.03 4.71
N VAL A 608 15.76 18.25 4.45
CA VAL A 608 15.02 19.37 5.04
C VAL A 608 14.33 18.96 6.35
N SER A 609 13.58 17.86 6.31
CA SER A 609 12.71 17.45 7.41
C SER A 609 12.39 15.97 7.41
N ILE A 610 11.93 15.48 8.58
CA ILE A 610 11.38 14.14 8.75
C ILE A 610 9.92 14.24 9.19
N VAL A 611 9.04 13.64 8.38
CA VAL A 611 7.59 13.51 8.61
C VAL A 611 7.30 12.17 9.30
N PRO A 612 6.36 12.11 10.26
CA PRO A 612 5.95 10.83 10.86
C PRO A 612 5.37 9.85 9.83
N VAL A 613 5.77 8.59 9.90
CA VAL A 613 5.19 7.51 9.10
C VAL A 613 4.21 6.73 9.97
N CYS A 614 2.93 6.84 9.67
CA CYS A 614 1.85 6.26 10.47
C CYS A 614 1.30 4.97 9.83
N LYS A 615 0.95 4.00 10.67
CA LYS A 615 0.27 2.76 10.28
C LYS A 615 -0.94 2.55 11.18
N HIS A 616 -2.10 2.42 10.57
CA HIS A 616 -3.38 2.16 11.23
C HIS A 616 -4.32 1.45 10.25
N VAL A 617 -5.43 0.93 10.75
CA VAL A 617 -6.52 0.43 9.89
C VAL A 617 -7.14 1.61 9.15
N VAL A 618 -7.37 1.45 7.86
CA VAL A 618 -8.18 2.40 7.09
C VAL A 618 -9.62 1.89 7.12
N TYR A 619 -10.51 2.65 7.75
CA TYR A 619 -11.93 2.33 7.75
C TYR A 619 -12.56 2.66 6.39
N SER A 620 -13.43 1.78 5.90
CA SER A 620 -14.15 1.96 4.64
C SER A 620 -15.46 1.20 4.73
N SER A 621 -16.56 1.84 4.31
CA SER A 621 -17.87 1.18 4.21
C SER A 621 -17.78 0.00 3.24
N ILE A 622 -18.21 -1.17 3.72
CA ILE A 622 -18.24 -2.41 2.94
C ILE A 622 -19.36 -2.38 1.90
N ASP A 623 -20.55 -1.89 2.26
CA ASP A 623 -21.68 -1.70 1.36
C ASP A 623 -21.30 -0.79 0.19
N GLY A 624 -20.67 0.35 0.49
CA GLY A 624 -20.19 1.28 -0.52
C GLY A 624 -19.18 0.62 -1.47
N ARG A 625 -18.24 -0.17 -0.93
CA ARG A 625 -17.25 -0.89 -1.74
C ARG A 625 -17.88 -1.97 -2.62
N ASN A 626 -18.80 -2.76 -2.08
CA ASN A 626 -19.48 -3.83 -2.81
C ASN A 626 -20.33 -3.25 -3.94
N LEU A 627 -20.98 -2.09 -3.73
CA LEU A 627 -21.71 -1.37 -4.76
C LEU A 627 -20.78 -0.80 -5.84
N LEU A 628 -19.61 -0.26 -5.48
CA LEU A 628 -18.60 0.15 -6.46
C LEU A 628 -18.09 -1.03 -7.29
N GLU A 629 -17.81 -2.18 -6.65
CA GLU A 629 -17.40 -3.38 -7.37
C GLU A 629 -18.52 -3.87 -8.30
N SER A 630 -19.77 -3.81 -7.85
CA SER A 630 -20.94 -4.15 -8.67
C SER A 630 -21.12 -3.20 -9.85
N SER A 631 -20.92 -1.90 -9.65
CA SER A 631 -20.93 -0.89 -10.72
C SER A 631 -19.84 -1.16 -11.76
N LYS A 632 -18.62 -1.46 -11.32
CA LYS A 632 -17.52 -1.85 -12.19
C LYS A 632 -17.83 -3.12 -12.97
N MET A 633 -18.32 -4.16 -12.31
CA MET A 633 -18.71 -5.42 -12.98
C MET A 633 -19.86 -5.23 -13.99
N ALA A 634 -20.80 -4.31 -13.71
CA ALA A 634 -21.88 -3.99 -14.64
C ALA A 634 -21.35 -3.23 -15.87
N LEU A 635 -20.44 -2.28 -15.67
CA LEU A 635 -19.74 -1.58 -16.74
C LEU A 635 -18.95 -2.55 -17.63
N ASP A 636 -18.19 -3.47 -17.04
CA ASP A 636 -17.41 -4.48 -17.76
C ASP A 636 -18.32 -5.41 -18.60
N LYS A 637 -19.56 -5.63 -18.15
CA LYS A 637 -20.59 -6.40 -18.89
C LYS A 637 -21.36 -5.57 -19.92
N GLY A 638 -21.06 -4.27 -20.05
CA GLY A 638 -21.77 -3.35 -20.94
C GLY A 638 -23.17 -2.94 -20.45
N LYS A 639 -23.55 -3.26 -19.21
CA LYS A 639 -24.85 -2.90 -18.63
C LYS A 639 -24.77 -1.49 -18.03
N LEU A 640 -24.86 -0.48 -18.88
CA LEU A 640 -24.61 0.91 -18.49
C LEU A 640 -25.64 1.44 -17.47
N ASP A 641 -26.93 1.15 -17.63
CA ASP A 641 -27.96 1.61 -16.69
C ASP A 641 -27.78 1.04 -15.28
N ASP A 642 -27.48 -0.26 -15.20
CA ASP A 642 -27.13 -0.93 -13.94
C ASP A 642 -25.87 -0.29 -13.34
N ALA A 643 -24.85 -0.02 -14.15
CA ALA A 643 -23.61 0.59 -13.70
C ALA A 643 -23.83 1.99 -13.12
N VAL A 644 -24.67 2.83 -13.75
CA VAL A 644 -25.07 4.15 -13.25
C VAL A 644 -25.85 4.02 -11.93
N SER A 645 -26.81 3.09 -11.88
CA SER A 645 -27.62 2.84 -10.68
C SER A 645 -26.76 2.41 -9.49
N TYR A 646 -25.89 1.41 -9.67
CA TYR A 646 -24.97 0.98 -8.63
C TYR A 646 -23.95 2.05 -8.26
N GLY A 647 -23.40 2.78 -9.25
CA GLY A 647 -22.41 3.83 -9.03
C GLY A 647 -22.97 5.02 -8.25
N THR A 648 -24.19 5.45 -8.58
CA THR A 648 -24.89 6.53 -7.87
C THR A 648 -25.25 6.13 -6.44
N LYS A 649 -25.77 4.91 -6.24
CA LYS A 649 -26.03 4.37 -4.90
C LYS A 649 -24.74 4.26 -4.07
N ALA A 650 -23.66 3.79 -4.68
CA ALA A 650 -22.35 3.70 -4.04
C ALA A 650 -21.85 5.07 -3.60
N LEU A 651 -21.91 6.06 -4.49
CA LEU A 651 -21.50 7.44 -4.21
C LEU A 651 -22.31 8.02 -3.04
N SER A 652 -23.63 7.90 -3.05
CA SER A 652 -24.49 8.37 -1.96
C SER A 652 -24.15 7.71 -0.62
N LYS A 653 -23.96 6.38 -0.59
CA LYS A 653 -23.57 5.67 0.64
C LYS A 653 -22.18 6.10 1.13
N ILE A 654 -21.21 6.25 0.24
CA ILE A 654 -19.84 6.65 0.61
C ILE A 654 -19.80 8.09 1.12
N ILE A 655 -20.53 9.02 0.49
CA ILE A 655 -20.66 10.40 0.97
C ILE A 655 -21.33 10.41 2.35
N ALA A 656 -22.40 9.63 2.54
CA ALA A 656 -23.10 9.54 3.82
C ALA A 656 -22.22 8.98 4.95
N VAL A 657 -21.19 8.20 4.64
CA VAL A 657 -20.28 7.63 5.66
C VAL A 657 -19.03 8.48 5.86
N CYS A 658 -18.33 8.80 4.76
CA CYS A 658 -16.99 9.39 4.79
C CYS A 658 -16.95 10.90 4.53
N GLY A 659 -18.03 11.46 4.00
CA GLY A 659 -18.12 12.84 3.54
C GLY A 659 -17.70 13.05 2.08
N PRO A 660 -18.01 14.22 1.50
CA PRO A 660 -17.77 14.56 0.09
C PRO A 660 -16.29 14.67 -0.30
N TYR A 661 -15.39 15.03 0.62
CA TYR A 661 -13.97 15.30 0.33
C TYR A 661 -13.01 14.19 0.78
N HIS A 662 -13.51 12.98 0.99
CA HIS A 662 -12.69 11.84 1.38
C HIS A 662 -12.16 11.06 0.17
N ARG A 663 -10.97 10.43 0.30
CA ARG A 663 -10.36 9.62 -0.76
C ARG A 663 -11.27 8.52 -1.33
N LEU A 664 -12.07 7.86 -0.49
CA LEU A 664 -13.01 6.83 -0.97
C LEU A 664 -14.10 7.43 -1.87
N THR A 665 -14.49 8.68 -1.60
CA THR A 665 -15.45 9.43 -2.41
C THR A 665 -14.84 9.79 -3.75
N ALA A 666 -13.54 10.13 -3.81
CA ALA A 666 -12.83 10.34 -5.07
C ALA A 666 -12.84 9.10 -5.97
N ASN A 667 -12.64 7.90 -5.39
CA ASN A 667 -12.74 6.64 -6.13
C ASN A 667 -14.15 6.41 -6.70
N ALA A 668 -15.19 6.75 -5.93
CA ALA A 668 -16.58 6.65 -6.37
C ALA A 668 -16.90 7.65 -7.50
N TYR A 669 -16.44 8.90 -7.36
CA TYR A 669 -16.56 9.91 -8.42
C TYR A 669 -15.87 9.47 -9.70
N SER A 670 -14.63 8.98 -9.64
CA SER A 670 -13.89 8.55 -10.83
C SER A 670 -14.58 7.37 -11.54
N LEU A 671 -15.05 6.36 -10.79
CA LEU A 671 -15.78 5.25 -11.41
C LEU A 671 -17.07 5.74 -12.07
N LEU A 672 -17.87 6.55 -11.37
CA LEU A 672 -19.11 7.08 -11.92
C LEU A 672 -18.87 7.99 -13.13
N ALA A 673 -17.79 8.77 -13.13
CA ALA A 673 -17.40 9.61 -14.27
C ALA A 673 -17.10 8.76 -15.52
N VAL A 674 -16.37 7.64 -15.36
CA VAL A 674 -16.13 6.69 -16.46
C VAL A 674 -17.44 6.07 -16.95
N VAL A 675 -18.33 5.67 -16.04
CA VAL A 675 -19.65 5.12 -16.41
C VAL A 675 -20.45 6.14 -17.22
N LEU A 676 -20.53 7.39 -16.74
CA LEU A 676 -21.26 8.46 -17.42
C LEU A 676 -20.68 8.80 -18.79
N TYR A 677 -19.35 8.79 -18.90
CA TYR A 677 -18.67 8.93 -20.18
C TYR A 677 -19.10 7.86 -21.18
N HIS A 678 -19.25 6.60 -20.76
CA HIS A 678 -19.75 5.52 -21.61
C HIS A 678 -21.25 5.66 -21.95
N THR A 679 -22.05 6.30 -21.09
CA THR A 679 -23.46 6.63 -21.40
C THR A 679 -23.63 7.82 -22.33
N GLY A 680 -22.58 8.63 -22.54
CA GLY A 680 -22.60 9.81 -23.39
C GLY A 680 -22.82 11.15 -22.66
N ASP A 681 -22.98 11.16 -21.34
CA ASP A 681 -23.03 12.40 -20.55
C ASP A 681 -21.61 12.91 -20.23
N PHE A 682 -20.97 13.49 -21.25
CA PHE A 682 -19.59 13.97 -21.16
C PHE A 682 -19.42 15.17 -20.22
N ASN A 683 -20.45 16.01 -20.08
CA ASN A 683 -20.39 17.18 -19.21
C ASN A 683 -20.36 16.75 -17.74
N GLN A 684 -21.30 15.88 -17.34
CA GLN A 684 -21.33 15.40 -15.96
C GLN A 684 -20.12 14.52 -15.64
N ALA A 685 -19.65 13.69 -16.60
CA ALA A 685 -18.42 12.93 -16.46
C ALA A 685 -17.21 13.84 -16.17
N THR A 686 -17.07 14.94 -16.90
CA THR A 686 -15.98 15.90 -16.70
C THR A 686 -16.05 16.55 -15.31
N VAL A 687 -17.25 16.94 -14.85
CA VAL A 687 -17.44 17.53 -13.52
C VAL A 687 -17.08 16.54 -12.41
N TYR A 688 -17.52 15.28 -12.48
CA TYR A 688 -17.17 14.29 -11.46
C TYR A 688 -15.69 13.91 -11.48
N GLN A 689 -15.09 13.80 -12.67
CA GLN A 689 -13.66 13.53 -12.78
C GLN A 689 -12.81 14.69 -12.23
N GLN A 690 -13.26 15.94 -12.43
CA GLN A 690 -12.62 17.11 -11.83
C GLN A 690 -12.68 17.05 -10.30
N LYS A 691 -13.85 16.76 -9.71
CA LYS A 691 -13.99 16.58 -8.26
C LYS A 691 -13.09 15.46 -7.72
N ALA A 692 -12.98 14.35 -8.44
CA ALA A 692 -12.09 13.25 -8.07
C ALA A 692 -10.61 13.68 -8.09
N LEU A 693 -10.21 14.43 -9.12
CA LEU A 693 -8.85 14.97 -9.25
C LEU A 693 -8.52 15.90 -8.09
N ASP A 694 -9.40 16.85 -7.76
CA ASP A 694 -9.17 17.83 -6.70
C ASP A 694 -8.97 17.16 -5.33
N ILE A 695 -9.78 16.14 -5.03
CA ILE A 695 -9.63 15.34 -3.80
C ILE A 695 -8.33 14.53 -3.84
N ASN A 696 -7.99 13.90 -4.97
CA ASN A 696 -6.78 13.10 -5.11
C ASN A 696 -5.50 13.94 -4.98
N GLU A 697 -5.46 15.13 -5.59
CA GLU A 697 -4.35 16.06 -5.40
C GLU A 697 -4.17 16.37 -3.91
N ARG A 698 -5.24 16.76 -3.21
CA ARG A 698 -5.22 17.11 -1.79
C ARG A 698 -4.79 15.96 -0.88
N GLU A 699 -5.41 14.79 -1.01
CA GLU A 699 -5.27 13.65 -0.09
C GLU A 699 -4.07 12.76 -0.42
N LEU A 700 -3.72 12.59 -1.70
CA LEU A 700 -2.71 11.65 -2.17
C LEU A 700 -1.44 12.31 -2.70
N GLY A 701 -1.50 13.59 -3.06
CA GLY A 701 -0.40 14.33 -3.67
C GLY A 701 -0.34 14.15 -5.18
N LEU A 702 0.47 14.97 -5.84
CA LEU A 702 0.56 14.99 -7.31
C LEU A 702 1.17 13.74 -7.92
N ASP A 703 2.18 13.19 -7.24
CA ASP A 703 2.96 12.08 -7.77
C ASP A 703 2.34 10.72 -7.40
N HIS A 704 1.10 10.71 -6.92
CA HIS A 704 0.36 9.48 -6.67
C HIS A 704 -0.22 8.89 -7.96
N PRO A 705 -0.15 7.57 -8.18
CA PRO A 705 -0.69 6.90 -9.36
C PRO A 705 -2.16 7.25 -9.67
N GLU A 706 -3.04 7.28 -8.66
CA GLU A 706 -4.46 7.67 -8.85
C GLU A 706 -4.62 9.15 -9.29
N THR A 707 -3.78 10.06 -8.82
CA THR A 707 -3.78 11.46 -9.27
C THR A 707 -3.34 11.55 -10.73
N MET A 708 -2.29 10.81 -11.11
CA MET A 708 -1.84 10.72 -12.50
C MET A 708 -2.91 10.16 -13.44
N LYS A 709 -3.57 9.07 -13.01
CA LYS A 709 -4.71 8.50 -13.74
C LYS A 709 -5.80 9.53 -13.90
N SER A 710 -6.10 10.30 -12.84
CA SER A 710 -7.15 11.31 -12.87
C SER A 710 -6.89 12.43 -13.88
N TYR A 711 -5.63 12.87 -14.04
CA TYR A 711 -5.26 13.78 -15.12
C TYR A 711 -5.43 13.15 -16.51
N GLY A 712 -5.04 11.89 -16.67
CA GLY A 712 -5.21 11.15 -17.91
C GLY A 712 -6.68 11.04 -18.33
N ASP A 713 -7.55 10.62 -17.42
CA ASP A 713 -8.99 10.50 -17.68
C ASP A 713 -9.62 11.86 -18.03
N LEU A 714 -9.30 12.90 -17.25
CA LEU A 714 -9.79 14.25 -17.49
C LEU A 714 -9.33 14.81 -18.84
N SER A 715 -8.11 14.47 -19.27
CA SER A 715 -7.60 14.86 -20.59
C SER A 715 -8.44 14.27 -21.73
N VAL A 716 -8.84 13.00 -21.62
CA VAL A 716 -9.70 12.32 -22.60
C VAL A 716 -11.09 12.95 -22.62
N PHE A 717 -11.63 13.33 -21.46
CA PHE A 717 -12.96 13.94 -21.37
C PHE A 717 -12.99 15.33 -21.99
N TYR A 718 -12.00 16.19 -21.70
CA TYR A 718 -11.87 17.49 -22.35
C TYR A 718 -11.66 17.38 -23.86
N TYR A 719 -10.90 16.38 -24.33
CA TYR A 719 -10.73 16.14 -25.76
C TYR A 719 -12.07 15.81 -26.44
N ARG A 720 -12.92 14.99 -25.80
CA ARG A 720 -14.27 14.71 -26.32
C ARG A 720 -15.18 15.94 -26.36
N LEU A 721 -15.00 16.87 -25.42
CA LEU A 721 -15.67 18.17 -25.42
C LEU A 721 -15.06 19.19 -26.39
N GLN A 722 -14.09 18.80 -27.23
CA GLN A 722 -13.38 19.68 -28.17
C GLN A 722 -12.54 20.79 -27.50
N HIS A 723 -12.24 20.65 -26.21
CA HIS A 723 -11.32 21.53 -25.48
C HIS A 723 -9.87 21.01 -25.59
N ILE A 724 -9.33 20.98 -26.82
CA ILE A 724 -8.07 20.30 -27.17
C ILE A 724 -6.87 20.89 -26.41
N GLU A 725 -6.78 22.21 -26.26
CA GLU A 725 -5.69 22.84 -25.52
C GLU A 725 -5.66 22.41 -24.04
N MET A 726 -6.83 22.28 -23.41
CA MET A 726 -6.94 21.83 -22.02
C MET A 726 -6.61 20.35 -21.89
N ALA A 727 -7.06 19.54 -22.85
CA ALA A 727 -6.70 18.13 -22.93
C ALA A 727 -5.18 17.93 -23.03
N LEU A 728 -4.50 18.67 -23.93
CA LEU A 728 -3.05 18.65 -24.09
C LEU A 728 -2.30 19.02 -22.80
N LYS A 729 -2.81 20.01 -22.05
CA LYS A 729 -2.25 20.40 -20.76
C LYS A 729 -2.30 19.25 -19.75
N TYR A 730 -3.46 18.61 -19.58
CA TYR A 730 -3.64 17.51 -18.63
C TYR A 730 -2.88 16.24 -19.02
N VAL A 731 -2.91 15.84 -20.30
CA VAL A 731 -2.22 14.63 -20.77
C VAL A 731 -0.69 14.77 -20.66
N ASN A 732 -0.14 15.95 -20.96
CA ASN A 732 1.29 16.19 -20.80
C ASN A 732 1.70 16.14 -19.33
N ARG A 733 0.87 16.68 -18.42
CA ARG A 733 1.10 16.57 -16.97
C ARG A 733 1.09 15.11 -16.51
N ALA A 734 0.10 14.32 -16.94
CA ALA A 734 0.05 12.88 -16.65
C ALA A 734 1.30 12.15 -17.18
N LEU A 735 1.73 12.47 -18.40
CA LEU A 735 2.92 11.88 -19.02
C LEU A 735 4.19 12.16 -18.22
N TYR A 736 4.44 13.41 -17.83
CA TYR A 736 5.63 13.77 -17.05
C TYR A 736 5.66 13.07 -15.71
N LEU A 737 4.51 12.99 -15.01
CA LEU A 737 4.42 12.33 -13.70
C LEU A 737 4.58 10.80 -13.82
N LEU A 738 4.01 10.17 -14.85
CA LEU A 738 4.21 8.74 -15.12
C LEU A 738 5.67 8.42 -15.42
N GLN A 739 6.31 9.20 -16.29
CA GLN A 739 7.73 9.05 -16.60
C GLN A 739 8.59 9.18 -15.35
N PHE A 740 8.22 10.10 -14.45
CA PHE A 740 8.89 10.31 -13.18
C PHE A 740 8.72 9.13 -12.21
N SER A 741 7.53 8.54 -12.12
CA SER A 741 7.22 7.49 -11.14
C SER A 741 7.57 6.07 -11.59
N CYS A 742 7.34 5.71 -12.85
CA CYS A 742 7.50 4.34 -13.37
C CYS A 742 8.46 4.21 -14.57
N GLY A 743 8.85 5.34 -15.17
CA GLY A 743 9.81 5.42 -16.27
C GLY A 743 9.18 5.45 -17.67
N LEU A 744 10.02 5.71 -18.67
CA LEU A 744 9.64 5.84 -20.09
C LEU A 744 9.08 4.55 -20.71
N SER A 745 9.21 3.43 -20.01
CA SER A 745 9.03 2.07 -20.53
C SER A 745 7.74 1.39 -20.09
N HIS A 746 6.89 2.12 -19.37
CA HIS A 746 5.72 1.55 -18.71
C HIS A 746 4.51 1.48 -19.66
N PRO A 747 3.63 0.47 -19.55
CA PRO A 747 2.40 0.38 -20.36
C PRO A 747 1.56 1.67 -20.34
N ASN A 748 1.35 2.26 -19.16
CA ASN A 748 0.61 3.52 -19.04
C ASN A 748 1.30 4.69 -19.77
N SER A 749 2.63 4.69 -19.88
CA SER A 749 3.35 5.70 -20.67
C SER A 749 3.08 5.54 -22.17
N ALA A 750 3.02 4.30 -22.67
CA ALA A 750 2.65 4.02 -24.05
C ALA A 750 1.21 4.48 -24.39
N ALA A 751 0.25 4.16 -23.51
CA ALA A 751 -1.13 4.63 -23.66
C ALA A 751 -1.21 6.17 -23.65
N THR A 752 -0.44 6.81 -22.77
CA THR A 752 -0.41 8.28 -22.69
C THR A 752 0.22 8.91 -23.93
N TYR A 753 1.27 8.33 -24.51
CA TYR A 753 1.85 8.80 -25.78
C TYR A 753 0.83 8.75 -26.93
N ILE A 754 0.02 7.69 -27.00
CA ILE A 754 -1.05 7.59 -28.00
C ILE A 754 -2.08 8.70 -27.79
N ASN A 755 -2.48 8.95 -26.53
CA ASN A 755 -3.42 10.04 -26.21
C ASN A 755 -2.86 11.42 -26.59
N VAL A 756 -1.59 11.70 -26.29
CA VAL A 756 -0.92 12.94 -26.71
C VAL A 756 -0.93 13.06 -28.23
N ALA A 757 -0.58 11.99 -28.94
CA ALA A 757 -0.54 12.00 -30.41
C ALA A 757 -1.91 12.32 -31.03
N MET A 758 -2.99 11.69 -30.55
CA MET A 758 -4.35 11.98 -31.02
C MET A 758 -4.74 13.44 -30.78
N MET A 759 -4.38 14.00 -29.63
CA MET A 759 -4.69 15.40 -29.30
C MET A 759 -3.86 16.40 -30.11
N GLU A 760 -2.58 16.11 -30.35
CA GLU A 760 -1.70 16.93 -31.20
C GLU A 760 -2.13 16.90 -32.67
N GLU A 761 -2.59 15.74 -33.16
CA GLU A 761 -3.21 15.62 -34.49
C GLU A 761 -4.47 16.48 -34.59
N GLY A 762 -5.32 16.46 -33.56
CA GLY A 762 -6.50 17.33 -33.47
C GLY A 762 -6.18 18.84 -33.49
N MET A 763 -4.96 19.23 -33.09
CA MET A 763 -4.46 20.61 -33.19
C MET A 763 -3.81 20.92 -34.56
N GLY A 764 -3.63 19.92 -35.42
CA GLY A 764 -2.93 20.05 -36.71
C GLY A 764 -1.42 19.80 -36.64
N ASN A 765 -0.86 19.43 -35.48
CA ASN A 765 0.57 19.19 -35.27
C ASN A 765 0.99 17.77 -35.65
N VAL A 766 0.72 17.36 -36.90
CA VAL A 766 0.89 15.98 -37.38
C VAL A 766 2.30 15.43 -37.17
N HIS A 767 3.34 16.25 -37.37
CA HIS A 767 4.73 15.83 -37.16
C HIS A 767 5.04 15.49 -35.69
N VAL A 768 4.44 16.21 -34.74
CA VAL A 768 4.59 15.95 -33.30
C VAL A 768 3.83 14.69 -32.93
N ALA A 769 2.59 14.52 -33.43
CA ALA A 769 1.79 13.33 -33.23
C ALA A 769 2.52 12.06 -33.70
N LEU A 770 3.11 12.09 -34.91
CA LEU A 770 3.88 10.96 -35.45
C LEU A 770 5.06 10.57 -34.55
N ARG A 771 5.78 11.55 -33.99
CA ARG A 771 6.89 11.31 -33.06
C ARG A 771 6.40 10.58 -31.79
N TYR A 772 5.27 10.99 -31.22
CA TYR A 772 4.70 10.33 -30.05
C TYR A 772 4.21 8.91 -30.36
N LEU A 773 3.62 8.68 -31.54
CA LEU A 773 3.25 7.33 -31.99
C LEU A 773 4.47 6.42 -32.14
N HIS A 774 5.60 6.93 -32.64
CA HIS A 774 6.85 6.17 -32.68
C HIS A 774 7.37 5.80 -31.29
N GLU A 775 7.28 6.70 -30.31
CA GLU A 775 7.67 6.39 -28.92
C GLU A 775 6.72 5.36 -28.27
N ALA A 776 5.41 5.48 -28.50
CA ALA A 776 4.43 4.47 -28.11
C ALA A 776 4.75 3.10 -28.72
N LEU A 777 5.02 3.04 -30.03
CA LEU A 777 5.38 1.81 -30.74
C LEU A 777 6.65 1.19 -30.17
N LYS A 778 7.69 2.01 -29.92
CA LYS A 778 8.94 1.55 -29.30
C LYS A 778 8.69 0.98 -27.91
N CYS A 779 7.82 1.61 -27.13
CA CYS A 779 7.43 1.12 -25.81
C CYS A 779 6.70 -0.22 -25.89
N ASN A 780 5.67 -0.32 -26.73
CA ASN A 780 4.88 -1.54 -26.93
C ASN A 780 5.72 -2.68 -27.49
N LYS A 781 6.62 -2.42 -28.45
CA LYS A 781 7.56 -3.43 -28.99
C LYS A 781 8.42 -4.07 -27.91
N ARG A 782 8.92 -3.26 -26.97
CA ARG A 782 9.73 -3.76 -25.85
C ARG A 782 8.87 -4.48 -24.79
N LEU A 783 7.65 -4.01 -24.55
CA LEU A 783 6.78 -4.55 -23.51
C LEU A 783 6.09 -5.86 -23.91
N LEU A 784 5.58 -5.92 -25.13
CA LEU A 784 4.64 -6.94 -25.60
C LEU A 784 5.24 -7.82 -26.71
N GLY A 785 6.40 -7.43 -27.25
CA GLY A 785 7.05 -8.09 -28.38
C GLY A 785 6.56 -7.57 -29.74
N ALA A 786 7.30 -7.92 -30.79
CA ALA A 786 7.05 -7.44 -32.15
C ALA A 786 5.71 -7.94 -32.74
N ASP A 787 5.20 -9.07 -32.24
CA ASP A 787 4.02 -9.73 -32.79
C ASP A 787 2.69 -9.32 -32.18
N HIS A 788 2.71 -8.48 -31.14
CA HIS A 788 1.50 -8.06 -30.43
C HIS A 788 0.63 -7.12 -31.27
N ILE A 789 -0.70 -7.19 -31.10
CA ILE A 789 -1.65 -6.35 -31.86
C ILE A 789 -1.52 -4.85 -31.59
N GLN A 790 -0.93 -4.46 -30.45
CA GLN A 790 -0.62 -3.05 -30.15
C GLN A 790 0.69 -2.57 -30.80
N VAL A 791 1.36 -3.44 -31.56
CA VAL A 791 2.62 -3.19 -32.26
C VAL A 791 2.47 -3.31 -33.78
N LYS A 792 1.59 -4.20 -34.23
CA LYS A 792 1.13 -4.30 -35.62
C LYS A 792 0.08 -3.24 -35.89
#